data_AF-A0A819LND1-F1
#
_entry.id   AF-A0A819LND1-F1
#
_cell.length_a   1.000
_cell.length_b   1.000
_cell.length_c   1.000
_cell.angle_alpha   90.00
_cell.angle_beta   90.00
_cell.angle_gamma   90.00
#
_symmetry.space_group_name_H-M   'P 1'
#
loop_
_entity.id
_entity.type
_entity.pdbx_description
1 polymer ?
#
loop_
_entity_poly.entity_id
_entity_poly.type
_entity_poly.pdbx_seq_one_letter_code
_entity_poly.pdbx_strand_id
1 'polypeptide(L)'
;MCVLGILGIILMIIENELTFSQIDNNDTISSWSIKIVISFSTLVLIGFIFQYHHLDLSLYAVNNSIEDYRIAITYKKIFLILVEILVCAVHPMPRSFPRPSNSSVENTSSNSSTPTRYPLSYVSVDVALGFPMFARVYLLCRFIMFHSHLFHDISSRSIGYLNRVSIDYLFLIKAYLQQYPASCLTTLCIIVFFIGSWCTRACDYTPTNEHVSMSQAMWFFIVTFTTIGYGDSTPSTYCGRIIASIVGIFGILVVALLITVLAQKFLLNRWEKYVHSFVLNVELAKNRKMQAANIIKFAFQAWHLKKKNISESSIRYLQAQQRLFLSIRSLHEIKQKQRQLVDNCVDQIDIISVQRNTSAEFICFVTDVMCILGILGIILMIIENELTFSQIDNNDTISSWSIKIVISLSTAVLIGFIFQYHHLDLSLYAVNNSIEDYRIAITSKKIFLILLEILVCAVHPMPRSFPRHSNPSVENINSNSSISTPYPVSYISVDFALGLLMFGRVYLLCRFIIFHSHLFLDTSTRSIGYLNKISIDYLFLIKVYLQQYPVSCLMSFFIIVFLIGSWCLRACNYTPTNEHMSMLNAMWLFIVTFLTVGYGDFAPSTYCGRTMASLIGLFGILITALVITVLTQKLLLNRWEKYVHSFVLNVELAKNRKMQAANVIKFALQVWILKKKNVSKSSIRYLRAQRDLFQSIHFLHEIKQKQGQQVDNCVDQIDVVSVQRNTSAQ
;
A
#
# COMPACT_ATOMS: atom_id res chain seq x y z
N MET A 1 21.58 -18.48 -18.89
CA MET A 1 20.88 -19.19 -17.78
C MET A 1 19.49 -18.65 -17.54
N CYS A 2 19.31 -17.40 -17.10
CA CYS A 2 17.99 -16.83 -16.78
C CYS A 2 16.98 -16.99 -17.93
N VAL A 3 17.37 -16.62 -19.16
CA VAL A 3 16.53 -16.79 -20.36
C VAL A 3 16.07 -18.23 -20.57
N LEU A 4 16.98 -19.21 -20.46
CA LEU A 4 16.64 -20.64 -20.60
C LEU A 4 15.78 -21.16 -19.45
N GLY A 5 16.02 -20.67 -18.23
CA GLY A 5 15.18 -20.99 -17.07
C GLY A 5 13.75 -20.52 -17.26
N ILE A 6 13.56 -19.28 -17.72
CA ILE A 6 12.24 -18.68 -17.99
C ILE A 6 11.58 -19.35 -19.21
N LEU A 7 12.34 -19.59 -20.29
CA LEU A 7 11.86 -20.30 -21.48
C LEU A 7 11.31 -21.68 -21.12
N GLY A 8 12.02 -22.44 -20.28
CA GLY A 8 11.57 -23.74 -19.80
C GLY A 8 10.26 -23.67 -19.01
N ILE A 9 10.07 -22.64 -18.17
CA ILE A 9 8.81 -22.41 -17.44
C ILE A 9 7.68 -22.07 -18.41
N ILE A 10 7.91 -21.17 -19.38
CA ILE A 10 6.90 -20.78 -20.37
C ILE A 10 6.45 -21.97 -21.21
N LEU A 11 7.40 -22.77 -21.72
CA LEU A 11 7.09 -23.96 -22.51
C LEU A 11 6.32 -25.01 -21.70
N MET A 12 6.66 -25.19 -20.41
CA MET A 12 5.92 -26.06 -19.50
C MET A 12 4.48 -25.56 -19.26
N ILE A 13 4.26 -24.25 -19.12
CA ILE A 13 2.91 -23.68 -19.01
C ILE A 13 2.11 -23.93 -20.28
N ILE A 14 2.71 -23.69 -21.45
CA ILE A 14 2.06 -23.89 -22.76
C ILE A 14 1.67 -25.36 -22.95
N GLU A 15 2.57 -26.29 -22.65
CA GLU A 15 2.30 -27.73 -22.75
C GLU A 15 1.12 -28.14 -21.87
N ASN A 16 1.14 -27.76 -20.59
CA ASN A 16 0.03 -28.06 -19.70
C ASN A 16 -1.29 -27.42 -20.15
N GLU A 17 -1.31 -26.16 -20.61
CA GLU A 17 -2.54 -25.53 -21.10
C GLU A 17 -3.10 -26.18 -22.37
N LEU A 18 -2.24 -26.61 -23.30
CA LEU A 18 -2.66 -27.37 -24.49
C LEU A 18 -3.29 -28.73 -24.12
N THR A 19 -2.74 -29.40 -23.09
CA THR A 19 -3.32 -30.65 -22.58
C THR A 19 -4.62 -30.43 -21.80
N PHE A 20 -4.78 -29.28 -21.13
CA PHE A 20 -5.99 -28.94 -20.39
C PHE A 20 -7.14 -28.54 -21.31
N SER A 21 -6.86 -27.91 -22.45
CA SER A 21 -7.86 -27.55 -23.45
C SER A 21 -8.34 -28.72 -24.31
N GLN A 22 -7.85 -29.95 -24.05
CA GLN A 22 -8.13 -31.16 -24.83
C GLN A 22 -7.83 -31.02 -26.34
N ILE A 23 -7.04 -30.00 -26.72
CA ILE A 23 -6.58 -29.81 -28.10
C ILE A 23 -5.51 -30.87 -28.42
N ASP A 24 -4.68 -31.19 -27.42
CA ASP A 24 -3.64 -32.20 -27.49
C ASP A 24 -3.87 -33.27 -26.42
N ASN A 25 -3.93 -34.54 -26.85
CA ASN A 25 -3.76 -35.67 -25.95
C ASN A 25 -2.27 -35.83 -25.59
N ASN A 26 -1.95 -36.43 -24.45
CA ASN A 26 -0.55 -36.65 -24.02
C ASN A 26 0.33 -37.39 -25.06
N ASP A 27 -0.30 -38.06 -26.03
CA ASP A 27 0.35 -38.85 -27.07
C ASP A 27 0.42 -38.12 -28.44
N THR A 28 -0.01 -36.86 -28.53
CA THR A 28 0.12 -36.09 -29.78
C THR A 28 1.57 -35.68 -30.05
N ILE A 29 1.92 -35.61 -31.34
CA ILE A 29 3.27 -35.24 -31.81
C ILE A 29 3.67 -33.84 -31.31
N SER A 30 2.72 -32.92 -31.19
CA SER A 30 2.87 -31.57 -30.64
C SER A 30 3.31 -31.59 -29.18
N SER A 31 2.60 -32.31 -28.30
CA SER A 31 2.96 -32.44 -26.88
C SER A 31 4.34 -33.05 -26.69
N TRP A 32 4.64 -34.13 -27.43
CA TRP A 32 5.96 -34.77 -27.43
C TRP A 32 7.08 -33.81 -27.87
N SER A 33 6.83 -33.03 -28.93
CA SER A 33 7.82 -32.06 -29.43
C SER A 33 8.13 -30.99 -28.38
N ILE A 34 7.11 -30.46 -27.69
CA ILE A 34 7.32 -29.46 -26.64
C ILE A 34 8.10 -30.05 -25.46
N LYS A 35 7.77 -31.26 -25.01
CA LYS A 35 8.52 -31.96 -23.93
C LYS A 35 9.98 -32.23 -24.29
N ILE A 36 10.27 -32.55 -25.56
CA ILE A 36 11.65 -32.69 -26.05
C ILE A 36 12.39 -31.35 -26.01
N VAL A 37 11.75 -30.26 -26.46
CA VAL A 37 12.35 -28.91 -26.40
C VAL A 37 12.61 -28.49 -24.95
N ILE A 38 11.67 -28.77 -24.03
CA ILE A 38 11.86 -28.55 -22.60
C ILE A 38 13.11 -29.31 -22.13
N SER A 39 13.20 -30.61 -22.40
CA SER A 39 14.32 -31.46 -21.98
C SER A 39 15.67 -31.04 -22.57
N PHE A 40 15.68 -30.58 -23.82
CA PHE A 40 16.89 -30.02 -24.44
C PHE A 40 17.29 -28.71 -23.77
N SER A 41 16.33 -27.82 -23.50
CA SER A 41 16.59 -26.55 -22.82
C SER A 41 17.12 -26.74 -21.40
N THR A 42 16.66 -27.77 -20.67
CA THR A 42 17.15 -28.09 -19.32
C THR A 42 18.57 -28.60 -19.35
N LEU A 43 18.93 -29.46 -20.32
CA LEU A 43 20.30 -29.95 -20.50
C LEU A 43 21.27 -28.80 -20.77
N VAL A 44 20.91 -27.90 -21.70
CA VAL A 44 21.73 -26.70 -21.99
C VAL A 44 21.84 -25.79 -20.76
N LEU A 45 20.75 -25.63 -19.99
CA LEU A 45 20.77 -24.86 -18.74
C LEU A 45 21.75 -25.46 -17.71
N ILE A 46 21.74 -26.78 -17.52
CA ILE A 46 22.67 -27.47 -16.61
C ILE A 46 24.12 -27.28 -17.06
N GLY A 47 24.39 -27.40 -18.36
CA GLY A 47 25.73 -27.13 -18.92
C GLY A 47 26.22 -25.71 -18.61
N PHE A 48 25.33 -24.71 -18.74
CA PHE A 48 25.65 -23.34 -18.33
C PHE A 48 25.89 -23.22 -16.83
N ILE A 49 25.06 -23.84 -15.97
CA ILE A 49 25.25 -23.80 -14.50
C ILE A 49 26.64 -24.36 -14.12
N PHE A 50 27.06 -25.45 -14.74
CA PHE A 50 28.40 -26.00 -14.54
C PHE A 50 29.50 -25.01 -14.95
N GLN A 51 29.36 -24.40 -16.12
CA GLN A 51 30.30 -23.38 -16.60
C GLN A 51 30.37 -22.16 -15.66
N TYR A 52 29.25 -21.76 -15.06
CA TYR A 52 29.23 -20.68 -14.07
C TYR A 52 29.98 -21.02 -12.80
N HIS A 53 29.76 -22.21 -12.23
CA HIS A 53 30.47 -22.62 -11.02
C HIS A 53 31.97 -22.80 -11.27
N HIS A 54 32.35 -23.24 -12.48
CA HIS A 54 33.75 -23.24 -12.90
C HIS A 54 34.34 -21.82 -12.91
N LEU A 55 33.63 -20.84 -13.48
CA LEU A 55 34.06 -19.44 -13.47
C LEU A 55 34.11 -18.84 -12.07
N ASP A 56 33.12 -19.10 -11.22
CA ASP A 56 33.08 -18.61 -9.84
C ASP A 56 34.25 -19.15 -9.00
N LEU A 57 34.58 -20.44 -9.17
CA LEU A 57 35.77 -21.05 -8.56
C LEU A 57 37.07 -20.42 -9.07
N SER A 58 37.17 -20.15 -10.38
CA SER A 58 38.34 -19.48 -10.95
C SER A 58 38.50 -18.05 -10.42
N LEU A 59 37.40 -17.31 -10.27
CA LEU A 59 37.39 -15.95 -9.71
C LEU A 59 37.80 -15.97 -8.23
N TYR A 60 37.32 -16.95 -7.47
CA TYR A 60 37.73 -17.15 -6.08
C TYR A 60 39.22 -17.49 -5.95
N ALA A 61 39.77 -18.30 -6.86
CA ALA A 61 41.19 -18.64 -6.87
C ALA A 61 42.06 -17.40 -7.16
N VAL A 62 41.68 -16.58 -8.15
CA VAL A 62 42.37 -15.32 -8.47
C VAL A 62 42.33 -14.33 -7.31
N ASN A 63 41.17 -14.12 -6.68
CA ASN A 63 41.04 -13.18 -5.56
C ASN A 63 41.89 -13.57 -4.33
N ASN A 64 42.20 -14.86 -4.16
CA ASN A 64 42.98 -15.37 -3.04
C ASN A 64 44.39 -15.81 -3.45
N SER A 65 44.84 -15.49 -4.68
CA SER A 65 46.15 -15.89 -5.21
C SER A 65 46.44 -17.39 -5.07
N ILE A 66 45.43 -18.24 -5.30
CA ILE A 66 45.56 -19.70 -5.27
C ILE A 66 45.81 -20.19 -6.70
N GLU A 67 46.93 -20.88 -6.93
CA GLU A 67 47.29 -21.42 -8.25
C GLU A 67 46.40 -22.61 -8.65
N ASP A 68 46.12 -23.51 -7.70
CA ASP A 68 45.27 -24.68 -7.90
C ASP A 68 43.82 -24.45 -7.42
N TYR A 69 42.90 -24.27 -8.36
CA TYR A 69 41.47 -24.09 -8.07
C TYR A 69 40.85 -25.26 -7.28
N ARG A 70 41.47 -26.46 -7.29
CA ARG A 70 41.02 -27.63 -6.51
C ARG A 70 41.01 -27.34 -5.02
N ILE A 71 41.92 -26.50 -4.52
CA ILE A 71 42.01 -26.10 -3.11
C ILE A 71 40.83 -25.19 -2.73
N ALA A 72 40.27 -24.44 -3.70
CA ALA A 72 39.10 -23.58 -3.50
C ALA A 72 37.77 -24.33 -3.37
N ILE A 73 37.76 -25.65 -3.64
CA ILE A 73 36.57 -26.49 -3.59
C ILE A 73 36.33 -26.97 -2.16
N THR A 74 35.30 -26.41 -1.52
CA THR A 74 34.84 -26.85 -0.19
C THR A 74 33.64 -27.80 -0.31
N TYR A 75 33.49 -28.75 0.61
CA TYR A 75 32.31 -29.63 0.69
C TYR A 75 30.98 -28.86 0.67
N LYS A 76 30.93 -27.69 1.33
CA LYS A 76 29.76 -26.79 1.30
C LYS A 76 29.43 -26.28 -0.11
N LYS A 77 30.44 -25.93 -0.92
CA LYS A 77 30.24 -25.47 -2.30
C LYS A 77 29.74 -26.62 -3.19
N ILE A 78 30.36 -27.79 -3.08
CA ILE A 78 29.92 -28.99 -3.83
C ILE A 78 28.45 -29.31 -3.50
N PHE A 79 28.09 -29.30 -2.22
CA PHE A 79 26.71 -29.53 -1.80
C PHE A 79 25.72 -28.53 -2.42
N LEU A 80 26.04 -27.24 -2.40
CA LEU A 80 25.21 -26.20 -3.03
C LEU A 80 25.09 -26.38 -4.55
N ILE A 81 26.19 -26.74 -5.22
CA ILE A 81 26.20 -27.03 -6.66
C ILE A 81 25.29 -28.22 -6.98
N LEU A 82 25.37 -29.30 -6.21
CA LEU A 82 24.52 -30.48 -6.38
C LEU A 82 23.03 -30.16 -6.19
N VAL A 83 22.71 -29.38 -5.15
CA VAL A 83 21.32 -28.91 -4.93
C VAL A 83 20.85 -28.05 -6.09
N GLU A 84 21.69 -27.14 -6.60
CA GLU A 84 21.35 -26.26 -7.72
C GLU A 84 21.07 -27.05 -9.00
N ILE A 85 21.91 -28.04 -9.31
CA ILE A 85 21.73 -28.95 -10.45
C ILE A 85 20.43 -29.75 -10.27
N LEU A 86 20.17 -30.31 -9.08
CA LEU A 86 18.95 -31.08 -8.82
C LEU A 86 17.70 -30.24 -9.05
N VAL A 87 17.66 -29.01 -8.52
CA VAL A 87 16.53 -28.09 -8.70
C VAL A 87 16.32 -27.73 -10.18
N CYS A 88 17.40 -27.51 -10.93
CA CYS A 88 17.32 -27.18 -12.35
C CYS A 88 17.09 -28.39 -13.27
N ALA A 89 17.37 -29.61 -12.79
CA ALA A 89 17.21 -30.84 -13.56
C ALA A 89 15.79 -31.39 -13.56
N VAL A 90 14.95 -31.07 -12.56
CA VAL A 90 13.55 -31.53 -12.54
C VAL A 90 12.73 -30.81 -13.61
N HIS A 91 12.08 -31.58 -14.49
CA HIS A 91 11.19 -31.12 -15.57
C HIS A 91 10.28 -32.29 -16.04
N PRO A 92 9.14 -32.01 -16.71
CA PRO A 92 8.35 -33.05 -17.35
C PRO A 92 9.16 -33.67 -18.50
N MET A 93 9.47 -34.96 -18.38
CA MET A 93 10.18 -35.71 -19.42
C MET A 93 9.23 -36.17 -20.52
N PRO A 94 9.70 -36.36 -21.77
CA PRO A 94 8.93 -36.92 -22.87
C PRO A 94 8.68 -38.41 -22.62
N ARG A 95 7.72 -38.71 -21.75
CA ARG A 95 7.22 -40.05 -21.47
C ARG A 95 5.71 -39.97 -21.28
N SER A 96 4.99 -40.91 -21.89
CA SER A 96 3.55 -41.06 -21.69
C SER A 96 3.29 -41.68 -20.31
N PHE A 97 2.91 -40.85 -19.33
CA PHE A 97 2.39 -41.35 -18.06
C PHE A 97 0.87 -41.52 -18.18
N PRO A 98 0.32 -42.71 -17.89
CA PRO A 98 -1.13 -42.92 -17.89
C PRO A 98 -1.76 -42.03 -16.80
N ARG A 99 -2.80 -41.26 -17.18
CA ARG A 99 -3.62 -40.55 -16.20
C ARG A 99 -4.35 -41.60 -15.33
N PRO A 100 -4.48 -41.37 -14.02
CA PRO A 100 -5.28 -42.25 -13.17
C PRO A 100 -6.71 -42.32 -13.72
N SER A 101 -7.17 -43.53 -14.08
CA SER A 101 -8.51 -43.76 -14.61
C SER A 101 -9.56 -43.65 -13.50
N ASN A 102 -10.76 -43.16 -13.84
CA ASN A 102 -11.91 -42.96 -12.94
C ASN A 102 -12.44 -44.24 -12.26
N SER A 103 -11.90 -45.41 -12.58
CA SER A 103 -12.44 -46.74 -12.25
C SER A 103 -12.34 -47.15 -10.78
N SER A 104 -11.83 -46.30 -9.87
CA SER A 104 -11.71 -46.63 -8.44
C SER A 104 -12.62 -45.82 -7.50
N VAL A 105 -13.53 -44.98 -8.01
CA VAL A 105 -14.41 -44.14 -7.16
C VAL A 105 -15.91 -44.34 -7.45
N GLU A 106 -16.29 -44.99 -8.55
CA GLU A 106 -17.71 -45.24 -8.89
C GLU A 106 -18.47 -46.18 -7.94
N ASN A 107 -17.80 -46.85 -6.98
CA ASN A 107 -18.48 -47.78 -6.06
C ASN A 107 -18.86 -47.21 -4.68
N THR A 108 -18.74 -45.91 -4.46
CA THR A 108 -19.23 -45.27 -3.22
C THR A 108 -20.16 -44.10 -3.52
N SER A 109 -21.24 -44.35 -4.26
CA SER A 109 -22.43 -43.51 -4.24
C SER A 109 -23.55 -44.20 -3.47
N SER A 110 -23.78 -43.78 -2.24
CA SER A 110 -25.15 -43.51 -1.79
C SER A 110 -25.12 -42.69 -0.49
N ASN A 111 -25.72 -41.50 -0.57
CA ASN A 111 -26.23 -40.72 0.55
C ASN A 111 -25.22 -40.02 1.46
N SER A 112 -24.50 -39.02 0.95
CA SER A 112 -24.25 -37.79 1.72
C SER A 112 -23.95 -36.61 0.81
N SER A 113 -24.58 -35.46 1.09
CA SER A 113 -24.35 -34.15 0.48
C SER A 113 -23.01 -33.53 0.94
N THR A 114 -21.95 -34.33 0.96
CA THR A 114 -20.60 -33.86 1.30
C THR A 114 -19.75 -33.79 0.03
N PRO A 115 -18.99 -32.70 -0.19
CA PRO A 115 -18.12 -32.60 -1.36
C PRO A 115 -17.09 -33.73 -1.32
N THR A 116 -17.11 -34.59 -2.33
CA THR A 116 -16.19 -35.72 -2.48
C THR A 116 -14.75 -35.18 -2.56
N ARG A 117 -13.91 -35.60 -1.61
CA ARG A 117 -12.51 -35.14 -1.53
C ARG A 117 -11.63 -36.03 -2.38
N TYR A 118 -10.97 -35.47 -3.39
CA TYR A 118 -10.06 -36.22 -4.24
C TYR A 118 -8.66 -36.31 -3.61
N PRO A 119 -8.07 -37.52 -3.48
CA PRO A 119 -6.71 -37.71 -2.98
C PRO A 119 -5.66 -37.11 -3.92
N LEU A 120 -4.45 -36.88 -3.39
CA LEU A 120 -3.31 -36.30 -4.13
C LEU A 120 -2.90 -37.10 -5.38
N SER A 121 -3.28 -38.38 -5.44
CA SER A 121 -3.01 -39.30 -6.56
C SER A 121 -3.70 -38.94 -7.87
N TYR A 122 -4.57 -37.92 -7.88
CA TYR A 122 -5.30 -37.48 -9.06
C TYR A 122 -4.53 -36.46 -9.93
N VAL A 123 -3.47 -35.85 -9.40
CA VAL A 123 -2.63 -34.90 -10.14
C VAL A 123 -1.71 -35.67 -11.09
N SER A 124 -1.69 -35.31 -12.38
CA SER A 124 -0.79 -35.93 -13.35
C SER A 124 0.68 -35.72 -12.98
N VAL A 125 1.52 -36.74 -13.21
CA VAL A 125 2.96 -36.70 -12.90
C VAL A 125 3.65 -35.52 -13.59
N ASP A 126 3.24 -35.17 -14.80
CA ASP A 126 3.78 -34.03 -15.56
C ASP A 126 3.54 -32.69 -14.85
N VAL A 127 2.33 -32.46 -14.33
CA VAL A 127 1.99 -31.27 -13.53
C VAL A 127 2.78 -31.25 -12.21
N ALA A 128 2.91 -32.40 -11.55
CA ALA A 128 3.69 -32.50 -10.31
C ALA A 128 5.18 -32.17 -10.53
N LEU A 129 5.77 -32.61 -11.64
CA LEU A 129 7.13 -32.27 -12.07
C LEU A 129 7.27 -30.81 -12.54
N GLY A 130 6.15 -30.15 -12.86
CA GLY A 130 6.12 -28.73 -13.20
C GLY A 130 6.36 -27.78 -12.01
N PHE A 131 5.88 -28.11 -10.80
CA PHE A 131 6.04 -27.21 -9.64
C PHE A 131 7.51 -26.87 -9.30
N PRO A 132 8.44 -27.85 -9.26
CA PRO A 132 9.85 -27.56 -9.05
C PRO A 132 10.47 -26.66 -10.14
N MET A 133 9.92 -26.61 -11.35
CA MET A 133 10.45 -25.72 -12.40
C MET A 133 10.30 -24.23 -12.03
N PHE A 134 9.31 -23.84 -11.23
CA PHE A 134 9.21 -22.46 -10.74
C PHE A 134 10.33 -22.08 -9.78
N ALA A 135 11.00 -23.04 -9.12
CA ALA A 135 12.17 -22.74 -8.33
C ALA A 135 13.26 -22.05 -9.17
N ARG A 136 13.33 -22.33 -10.48
CA ARG A 136 14.28 -21.70 -11.41
C ARG A 136 14.15 -20.18 -11.51
N VAL A 137 13.07 -19.58 -10.99
CA VAL A 137 12.94 -18.12 -10.85
C VAL A 137 14.08 -17.53 -10.00
N TYR A 138 14.76 -18.31 -9.12
CA TYR A 138 15.96 -17.82 -8.41
C TYR A 138 17.08 -17.34 -9.36
N LEU A 139 17.14 -17.88 -10.60
CA LEU A 139 18.10 -17.45 -11.62
C LEU A 139 17.89 -15.99 -12.04
N LEU A 140 16.66 -15.47 -11.91
CA LEU A 140 16.35 -14.06 -12.14
C LEU A 140 16.96 -13.18 -11.04
N CYS A 141 16.93 -13.62 -9.77
CA CYS A 141 17.64 -12.92 -8.69
C CYS A 141 19.15 -12.89 -8.93
N ARG A 142 19.74 -14.00 -9.40
CA ARG A 142 21.15 -14.05 -9.79
C ARG A 142 21.46 -13.10 -10.95
N PHE A 143 20.59 -13.07 -11.97
CA PHE A 143 20.72 -12.15 -13.11
C PHE A 143 20.72 -10.68 -12.65
N ILE A 144 19.77 -10.30 -11.79
CA ILE A 144 19.70 -8.94 -11.22
C ILE A 144 20.98 -8.61 -10.45
N MET A 145 21.52 -9.57 -9.69
CA MET A 145 22.75 -9.38 -8.93
C MET A 145 23.93 -9.02 -9.82
N PHE A 146 24.18 -9.81 -10.87
CA PHE A 146 25.32 -9.58 -11.75
C PHE A 146 25.17 -8.35 -12.67
N HIS A 147 23.94 -7.96 -13.01
CA HIS A 147 23.69 -6.72 -13.76
C HIS A 147 23.62 -5.47 -12.88
N SER A 148 23.60 -5.63 -11.55
CA SER A 148 23.59 -4.48 -10.65
C SER A 148 24.97 -3.82 -10.61
N HIS A 149 24.98 -2.50 -10.78
CA HIS A 149 26.18 -1.67 -10.66
C HIS A 149 26.88 -1.87 -9.30
N LEU A 150 26.09 -2.13 -8.25
CA LEU A 150 26.59 -2.37 -6.90
C LEU A 150 27.50 -3.60 -6.78
N PHE A 151 27.31 -4.63 -7.60
CA PHE A 151 28.13 -5.84 -7.53
C PHE A 151 29.36 -5.76 -8.44
N HIS A 152 29.24 -5.14 -9.62
CA HIS A 152 30.33 -5.03 -10.59
C HIS A 152 31.41 -4.03 -10.15
N ASP A 153 31.03 -2.98 -9.43
CA ASP A 153 31.98 -1.96 -8.97
C ASP A 153 32.97 -2.50 -7.93
N ILE A 154 34.25 -2.27 -8.17
CA ILE A 154 35.32 -2.61 -7.23
C ILE A 154 35.24 -1.70 -5.99
N SER A 155 34.87 -0.43 -6.19
CA SER A 155 34.73 0.56 -5.12
C SER A 155 33.66 0.16 -4.11
N SER A 156 32.47 -0.23 -4.55
CA SER A 156 31.39 -0.70 -3.66
C SER A 156 31.82 -1.95 -2.87
N ARG A 157 32.48 -2.91 -3.52
CA ARG A 157 33.01 -4.12 -2.88
C ARG A 157 34.07 -3.79 -1.83
N SER A 158 34.94 -2.82 -2.10
CA SER A 158 35.95 -2.36 -1.14
C SER A 158 35.31 -1.72 0.10
N ILE A 159 34.28 -0.88 -0.09
CA ILE A 159 33.52 -0.26 1.01
C ILE A 159 32.77 -1.32 1.82
N GLY A 160 32.19 -2.32 1.14
CA GLY A 160 31.57 -3.47 1.78
C GLY A 160 32.57 -4.23 2.66
N TYR A 161 33.75 -4.53 2.13
CA TYR A 161 34.80 -5.23 2.88
C TYR A 161 35.27 -4.44 4.11
N LEU A 162 35.50 -3.13 3.98
CA LEU A 162 35.89 -2.25 5.09
C LEU A 162 34.85 -2.23 6.22
N ASN A 163 33.56 -2.24 5.85
CA ASN A 163 32.46 -2.26 6.81
C ASN A 163 32.04 -3.67 7.25
N ARG A 164 32.77 -4.71 6.83
CA ARG A 164 32.43 -6.13 7.07
C ARG A 164 31.02 -6.51 6.59
N VAL A 165 30.58 -5.92 5.49
CA VAL A 165 29.31 -6.21 4.81
C VAL A 165 29.59 -6.91 3.48
N SER A 166 29.14 -8.16 3.35
CA SER A 166 29.14 -8.87 2.07
C SER A 166 28.02 -8.34 1.16
N ILE A 167 28.37 -8.00 -0.09
CA ILE A 167 27.39 -7.63 -1.13
C ILE A 167 26.77 -8.91 -1.68
N ASP A 168 25.87 -9.49 -0.90
CA ASP A 168 25.10 -10.67 -1.28
C ASP A 168 23.78 -10.28 -1.96
N TYR A 169 23.12 -11.24 -2.62
CA TYR A 169 21.80 -11.01 -3.23
C TYR A 169 20.76 -10.50 -2.21
N LEU A 170 20.86 -10.90 -0.93
CA LEU A 170 19.96 -10.40 0.12
C LEU A 170 20.21 -8.91 0.44
N PHE A 171 21.48 -8.47 0.42
CA PHE A 171 21.83 -7.06 0.55
C PHE A 171 21.28 -6.26 -0.63
N LEU A 172 21.41 -6.80 -1.84
CA LEU A 172 20.91 -6.16 -3.04
C LEU A 172 19.38 -6.05 -3.07
N ILE A 173 18.66 -7.10 -2.68
CA ILE A 173 17.19 -7.07 -2.56
C ILE A 173 16.78 -6.00 -1.54
N LYS A 174 17.45 -5.92 -0.38
CA LYS A 174 17.20 -4.87 0.61
C LYS A 174 17.47 -3.48 0.04
N ALA A 175 18.57 -3.31 -0.69
CA ALA A 175 18.93 -2.03 -1.31
C ALA A 175 17.90 -1.59 -2.35
N TYR A 176 17.48 -2.48 -3.26
CA TYR A 176 16.45 -2.17 -4.25
C TYR A 176 15.08 -1.94 -3.62
N LEU A 177 14.69 -2.71 -2.60
CA LEU A 177 13.46 -2.49 -1.86
C LEU A 177 13.47 -1.12 -1.15
N GLN A 178 14.63 -0.66 -0.69
CA GLN A 178 14.75 0.66 -0.07
C GLN A 178 14.75 1.80 -1.10
N GLN A 179 15.38 1.60 -2.26
CA GLN A 179 15.49 2.63 -3.31
C GLN A 179 14.20 2.77 -4.13
N TYR A 180 13.61 1.65 -4.55
CA TYR A 180 12.42 1.56 -5.40
C TYR A 180 11.37 0.59 -4.82
N PRO A 181 10.83 0.86 -3.62
CA PRO A 181 9.95 -0.08 -2.92
C PRO A 181 8.68 -0.43 -3.70
N ALA A 182 8.02 0.58 -4.29
CA ALA A 182 6.75 0.40 -4.98
C ALA A 182 6.91 -0.49 -6.22
N SER A 183 7.89 -0.21 -7.07
CA SER A 183 8.16 -0.99 -8.30
C SER A 183 8.58 -2.43 -7.98
N CYS A 184 9.39 -2.65 -6.94
CA CYS A 184 9.78 -4.00 -6.53
C CYS A 184 8.58 -4.81 -5.99
N LEU A 185 7.72 -4.17 -5.21
CA LEU A 185 6.54 -4.83 -4.64
C LEU A 185 5.50 -5.13 -5.72
N THR A 186 5.22 -4.21 -6.64
CA THR A 186 4.26 -4.45 -7.73
C THR A 186 4.72 -5.56 -8.66
N THR A 187 6.00 -5.58 -9.05
CA THR A 187 6.56 -6.65 -9.89
C THR A 187 6.48 -8.01 -9.19
N LEU A 188 6.80 -8.07 -7.89
CA LEU A 188 6.66 -9.28 -7.08
C LEU A 188 5.20 -9.76 -7.00
N CYS A 189 4.23 -8.87 -6.75
CA CYS A 189 2.81 -9.21 -6.72
C CYS A 189 2.32 -9.77 -8.07
N ILE A 190 2.73 -9.16 -9.19
CA ILE A 190 2.34 -9.61 -10.53
C ILE A 190 2.90 -11.02 -10.81
N ILE A 191 4.18 -11.27 -10.50
CA ILE A 191 4.80 -12.58 -10.70
C ILE A 191 4.06 -13.64 -9.88
N VAL A 192 3.79 -13.37 -8.61
CA VAL A 192 3.11 -14.33 -7.72
C VAL A 192 1.63 -14.51 -8.11
N PHE A 193 0.97 -13.47 -8.62
CA PHE A 193 -0.38 -13.56 -9.17
C PHE A 193 -0.47 -14.58 -10.30
N PHE A 194 0.39 -14.47 -11.32
CA PHE A 194 0.34 -15.38 -12.46
C PHE A 194 0.76 -16.81 -12.06
N ILE A 195 1.85 -16.96 -11.29
CA ILE A 195 2.34 -18.27 -10.84
C ILE A 195 1.29 -18.94 -9.94
N GLY A 196 0.77 -18.23 -8.95
CA GLY A 196 -0.21 -18.76 -8.00
C GLY A 196 -1.53 -19.14 -8.68
N SER A 197 -2.04 -18.31 -9.60
CA SER A 197 -3.26 -18.61 -10.37
C SER A 197 -3.10 -19.83 -11.27
N TRP A 198 -1.94 -19.99 -11.91
CA TRP A 198 -1.67 -21.18 -12.71
C TRP A 198 -1.52 -22.43 -11.85
N CYS A 199 -0.80 -22.34 -10.72
CA CYS A 199 -0.62 -23.44 -9.77
C CYS A 199 -1.96 -23.96 -9.22
N THR A 200 -2.88 -23.07 -8.83
CA THR A 200 -4.20 -23.47 -8.32
C THR A 200 -5.03 -24.18 -9.39
N ARG A 201 -5.06 -23.63 -10.61
CA ARG A 201 -5.72 -24.27 -11.77
C ARG A 201 -5.14 -25.65 -12.07
N ALA A 202 -3.81 -25.75 -12.13
CA ALA A 202 -3.13 -26.99 -12.47
C ALA A 202 -3.41 -28.11 -11.45
N CYS A 203 -3.56 -27.78 -10.17
CA CYS A 203 -3.85 -28.77 -9.14
C CYS A 203 -5.33 -29.10 -8.93
N ASP A 204 -6.25 -28.22 -9.33
CA ASP A 204 -7.70 -28.46 -9.18
C ASP A 204 -8.37 -28.85 -10.51
N TYR A 205 -7.59 -29.11 -11.56
CA TYR A 205 -8.08 -29.66 -12.82
C TYR A 205 -8.55 -31.10 -12.63
N THR A 206 -9.85 -31.35 -12.77
CA THR A 206 -10.46 -32.69 -12.79
C THR A 206 -11.29 -32.88 -14.08
N PRO A 207 -11.36 -34.08 -14.66
CA PRO A 207 -12.11 -34.37 -15.88
C PRO A 207 -13.61 -34.45 -15.65
N THR A 208 -14.09 -34.53 -14.40
CA THR A 208 -15.52 -34.48 -14.05
C THR A 208 -16.03 -33.05 -13.83
N ASN A 209 -15.13 -32.12 -13.46
CA ASN A 209 -15.48 -30.71 -13.33
C ASN A 209 -15.16 -30.02 -14.66
N GLU A 210 -16.17 -29.82 -15.50
CA GLU A 210 -16.05 -29.04 -16.74
C GLU A 210 -15.43 -27.65 -16.42
N HIS A 211 -14.14 -27.54 -16.71
CA HIS A 211 -13.35 -26.33 -16.86
C HIS A 211 -13.37 -25.33 -15.68
N VAL A 212 -12.51 -25.55 -14.67
CA VAL A 212 -12.02 -24.44 -13.82
C VAL A 212 -11.26 -23.48 -14.72
N SER A 213 -11.93 -22.47 -15.28
CA SER A 213 -11.34 -21.52 -16.22
C SER A 213 -10.20 -20.72 -15.57
N MET A 214 -9.24 -20.25 -16.37
CA MET A 214 -8.13 -19.43 -15.85
C MET A 214 -8.64 -18.19 -15.11
N SER A 215 -9.75 -17.60 -15.55
CA SER A 215 -10.39 -16.46 -14.89
C SER A 215 -10.91 -16.81 -13.48
N GLN A 216 -11.45 -18.02 -13.27
CA GLN A 216 -11.87 -18.49 -11.95
C GLN A 216 -10.66 -18.73 -11.03
N ALA A 217 -9.56 -19.28 -11.56
CA ALA A 217 -8.34 -19.47 -10.78
C ALA A 217 -7.67 -18.14 -10.39
N MET A 218 -7.68 -17.15 -11.29
CA MET A 218 -7.25 -15.77 -11.01
C MET A 218 -8.11 -15.11 -9.93
N TRP A 219 -9.44 -15.28 -10.00
CA TRP A 219 -10.36 -14.79 -8.97
C TRP A 219 -10.07 -15.44 -7.62
N PHE A 220 -9.97 -16.77 -7.57
CA PHE A 220 -9.65 -17.51 -6.35
C PHE A 220 -8.31 -17.07 -5.75
N PHE A 221 -7.28 -16.90 -6.58
CA PHE A 221 -5.99 -16.41 -6.14
C PHE A 221 -6.11 -15.03 -5.49
N ILE A 222 -6.77 -14.07 -6.14
CA ILE A 222 -6.92 -12.70 -5.61
C ILE A 222 -7.60 -12.74 -4.26
N VAL A 223 -8.75 -13.41 -4.16
CA VAL A 223 -9.55 -13.51 -2.93
C VAL A 223 -8.76 -14.15 -1.79
N THR A 224 -7.95 -15.16 -2.08
CA THR A 224 -7.10 -15.85 -1.09
C THR A 224 -5.88 -14.99 -0.70
N PHE A 225 -5.24 -14.34 -1.68
CA PHE A 225 -4.05 -13.50 -1.48
C PHE A 225 -4.37 -12.24 -0.68
N THR A 226 -5.53 -11.62 -0.92
CA THR A 226 -6.03 -10.48 -0.15
C THR A 226 -6.76 -10.90 1.13
N THR A 227 -6.71 -12.19 1.49
CA THR A 227 -7.32 -12.77 2.69
C THR A 227 -8.81 -12.49 2.87
N ILE A 228 -9.56 -12.28 1.77
CA ILE A 228 -11.02 -12.06 1.82
C ILE A 228 -11.73 -13.39 2.04
N GLY A 229 -11.52 -14.37 1.16
CA GLY A 229 -12.03 -15.73 1.33
C GLY A 229 -13.56 -15.92 1.28
N TYR A 230 -14.28 -15.41 0.28
CA TYR A 230 -15.75 -15.59 0.19
C TYR A 230 -16.25 -17.04 0.18
N GLY A 231 -15.42 -18.01 -0.23
CA GLY A 231 -15.83 -19.41 -0.30
C GLY A 231 -16.76 -19.76 -1.47
N ASP A 232 -16.96 -18.85 -2.44
CA ASP A 232 -17.72 -19.10 -3.68
C ASP A 232 -17.00 -20.09 -4.62
N SER A 233 -15.66 -20.09 -4.57
CA SER A 233 -14.81 -21.08 -5.22
C SER A 233 -13.81 -21.61 -4.20
N THR A 234 -13.72 -22.94 -4.07
CA THR A 234 -12.80 -23.59 -3.13
C THR A 234 -12.11 -24.79 -3.77
N PRO A 235 -10.82 -25.03 -3.49
CA PRO A 235 -10.10 -26.14 -4.07
C PRO A 235 -10.62 -27.48 -3.53
N SER A 236 -11.00 -28.34 -4.46
CA SER A 236 -11.50 -29.68 -4.16
C SER A 236 -10.37 -30.65 -3.78
N THR A 237 -9.20 -30.49 -4.39
CA THR A 237 -8.03 -31.37 -4.23
C THR A 237 -7.13 -30.99 -3.04
N TYR A 238 -6.41 -31.97 -2.47
CA TYR A 238 -5.39 -31.69 -1.45
C TYR A 238 -4.25 -30.82 -1.97
N CYS A 239 -3.81 -31.01 -3.22
CA CYS A 239 -2.78 -30.15 -3.79
C CYS A 239 -3.24 -28.69 -3.86
N GLY A 240 -4.45 -28.44 -4.36
CA GLY A 240 -5.02 -27.09 -4.43
C GLY A 240 -5.11 -26.41 -3.06
N ARG A 241 -5.44 -27.17 -2.01
CA ARG A 241 -5.47 -26.67 -0.62
C ARG A 241 -4.08 -26.31 -0.06
N ILE A 242 -3.05 -27.09 -0.39
CA ILE A 242 -1.67 -26.77 0.00
C ILE A 242 -1.24 -25.46 -0.69
N ILE A 243 -1.51 -25.33 -1.98
CA ILE A 243 -1.19 -24.12 -2.74
C ILE A 243 -1.96 -22.91 -2.18
N ALA A 244 -3.26 -23.05 -1.91
CA ALA A 244 -4.07 -22.00 -1.29
C ALA A 244 -3.49 -21.55 0.07
N SER A 245 -3.02 -22.50 0.88
CA SER A 245 -2.37 -22.20 2.17
C SER A 245 -1.08 -21.41 2.00
N ILE A 246 -0.24 -21.78 1.03
CA ILE A 246 1.00 -21.06 0.70
C ILE A 246 0.69 -19.64 0.19
N VAL A 247 -0.31 -19.50 -0.69
CA VAL A 247 -0.77 -18.20 -1.21
C VAL A 247 -1.26 -17.29 -0.09
N GLY A 248 -2.04 -17.83 0.87
CA GLY A 248 -2.50 -17.06 2.03
C GLY A 248 -1.36 -16.57 2.92
N ILE A 249 -0.40 -17.43 3.25
CA ILE A 249 0.80 -17.04 4.04
C ILE A 249 1.59 -15.95 3.31
N PHE A 250 1.80 -16.12 2.01
CA PHE A 250 2.54 -15.15 1.21
C PHE A 250 1.80 -13.81 1.09
N GLY A 251 0.47 -13.83 0.95
CA GLY A 251 -0.38 -12.64 0.97
C GLY A 251 -0.16 -11.81 2.24
N ILE A 252 -0.20 -12.45 3.42
CA ILE A 252 0.04 -11.79 4.72
C ILE A 252 1.45 -11.15 4.76
N LEU A 253 2.47 -11.84 4.27
CA LEU A 253 3.85 -11.30 4.22
C LEU A 253 3.95 -10.06 3.32
N VAL A 254 3.32 -10.08 2.15
CA VAL A 254 3.30 -8.95 1.22
C VAL A 254 2.53 -7.77 1.81
N VAL A 255 1.39 -8.01 2.46
CA VAL A 255 0.62 -6.96 3.14
C VAL A 255 1.47 -6.30 4.23
N ALA A 256 2.20 -7.08 5.04
CA ALA A 256 3.11 -6.52 6.04
C ALA A 256 4.20 -5.63 5.42
N LEU A 257 4.82 -6.07 4.32
CA LEU A 257 5.81 -5.27 3.60
C LEU A 257 5.19 -3.97 3.02
N LEU A 258 3.99 -4.06 2.43
CA LEU A 258 3.26 -2.92 1.91
C LEU A 258 3.02 -1.86 2.99
N ILE A 259 2.57 -2.27 4.19
CA ILE A 259 2.34 -1.37 5.33
C ILE A 259 3.62 -0.60 5.66
N THR A 260 4.77 -1.27 5.75
CA THR A 260 6.04 -0.62 6.09
C THR A 260 6.49 0.39 5.03
N VAL A 261 6.33 0.06 3.75
CA VAL A 261 6.68 0.94 2.62
C VAL A 261 5.79 2.18 2.62
N LEU A 262 4.48 2.00 2.81
CA LEU A 262 3.53 3.11 2.84
C LEU A 262 3.79 4.03 4.03
N ALA A 263 4.12 3.47 5.19
CA ALA A 263 4.48 4.26 6.37
C ALA A 263 5.63 5.22 6.10
N GLN A 264 6.66 4.76 5.40
CA GLN A 264 7.82 5.58 5.05
C GLN A 264 7.46 6.67 4.02
N LYS A 265 6.58 6.38 3.06
CA LYS A 265 6.21 7.33 2.00
C LYS A 265 5.24 8.43 2.46
N PHE A 266 4.31 8.11 3.35
CA PHE A 266 3.35 9.10 3.89
C PHE A 266 3.92 9.96 5.01
N LEU A 267 5.08 9.61 5.56
CA LEU A 267 5.83 10.49 6.44
C LEU A 267 6.41 11.68 5.68
N LEU A 268 6.40 12.85 6.34
CA LEU A 268 7.13 14.00 5.83
C LEU A 268 8.64 13.74 6.01
N ASN A 269 9.41 13.96 4.95
CA ASN A 269 10.87 13.93 5.01
C ASN A 269 11.40 15.01 5.97
N ARG A 270 12.66 14.91 6.41
CA ARG A 270 13.26 15.90 7.33
C ARG A 270 13.11 17.33 6.82
N TRP A 271 13.39 17.56 5.54
CA TRP A 271 13.26 18.86 4.90
C TRP A 271 11.79 19.28 4.72
N GLU A 272 10.91 18.35 4.36
CA GLU A 272 9.46 18.62 4.26
C GLU A 272 8.87 19.04 5.62
N LYS A 273 9.30 18.38 6.71
CA LYS A 273 8.94 18.74 8.09
C LYS A 273 9.46 20.14 8.46
N TYR A 274 10.68 20.46 8.06
CA TYR A 274 11.26 21.78 8.29
C TYR A 274 10.46 22.88 7.59
N VAL A 275 10.17 22.71 6.30
CA VAL A 275 9.32 23.65 5.54
C VAL A 275 7.94 23.77 6.16
N HIS A 276 7.29 22.65 6.49
CA HIS A 276 5.97 22.67 7.13
C HIS A 276 5.98 23.42 8.46
N SER A 277 6.99 23.16 9.31
CA SER A 277 7.14 23.83 10.61
C SER A 277 7.37 25.33 10.44
N PHE A 278 8.17 25.72 9.45
CA PHE A 278 8.46 27.12 9.15
C PHE A 278 7.22 27.85 8.60
N VAL A 279 6.49 27.24 7.66
CA VAL A 279 5.21 27.78 7.16
C VAL A 279 4.23 28.01 8.31
N LEU A 280 4.12 27.03 9.22
CA LEU A 280 3.26 27.13 10.37
C LEU A 280 3.71 28.26 11.32
N ASN A 281 5.01 28.51 11.46
CA ASN A 281 5.55 29.65 12.20
C ASN A 281 5.16 31.01 11.60
N VAL A 282 5.25 31.15 10.27
CA VAL A 282 4.84 32.38 9.56
C VAL A 282 3.34 32.63 9.75
N GLU A 283 2.51 31.58 9.60
CA GLU A 283 1.07 31.67 9.81
C GLU A 283 0.71 32.06 11.25
N LEU A 284 1.36 31.44 12.24
CA LEU A 284 1.18 31.79 13.64
C LEU A 284 1.62 33.24 13.92
N ALA A 285 2.67 33.73 13.28
CA ALA A 285 3.11 35.12 13.42
C ALA A 285 2.07 36.11 12.85
N LYS A 286 1.47 35.81 11.69
CA LYS A 286 0.36 36.58 11.09
C LYS A 286 -0.87 36.57 12.01
N ASN A 287 -1.27 35.39 12.49
CA ASN A 287 -2.40 35.21 13.41
C ASN A 287 -2.14 35.95 14.74
N ARG A 288 -0.91 35.95 15.26
CA ARG A 288 -0.52 36.71 16.45
C ARG A 288 -0.72 38.22 16.26
N LYS A 289 -0.28 38.77 15.12
CA LYS A 289 -0.48 40.19 14.78
C LYS A 289 -1.96 40.53 14.67
N MET A 290 -2.75 39.68 13.99
CA MET A 290 -4.20 39.86 13.84
C MET A 290 -4.94 39.80 15.19
N GLN A 291 -4.62 38.83 16.06
CA GLN A 291 -5.23 38.74 17.38
C GLN A 291 -4.82 39.88 18.30
N ALA A 292 -3.56 40.34 18.24
CA ALA A 292 -3.14 41.53 18.96
C ALA A 292 -3.94 42.78 18.54
N ALA A 293 -4.18 42.96 17.23
CA ALA A 293 -5.01 44.04 16.72
C ALA A 293 -6.48 43.91 17.19
N ASN A 294 -7.04 42.69 17.21
CA ASN A 294 -8.38 42.43 17.73
C ASN A 294 -8.51 42.75 19.22
N ILE A 295 -7.50 42.41 20.04
CA ILE A 295 -7.47 42.77 21.46
C ILE A 295 -7.53 44.28 21.64
N ILE A 296 -6.70 45.03 20.89
CA ILE A 296 -6.71 46.50 20.94
C ILE A 296 -8.08 47.05 20.53
N LYS A 297 -8.65 46.53 19.42
CA LYS A 297 -9.96 46.93 18.91
C LYS A 297 -11.08 46.69 19.92
N PHE A 298 -11.17 45.48 20.49
CA PHE A 298 -12.22 45.15 21.45
C PHE A 298 -12.01 45.82 22.81
N ALA A 299 -10.76 46.03 23.23
CA ALA A 299 -10.44 46.82 24.43
C ALA A 299 -10.90 48.26 24.27
N PHE A 300 -10.60 48.88 23.13
CA PHE A 300 -11.06 50.23 22.82
C PHE A 300 -12.59 50.31 22.75
N GLN A 301 -13.26 49.34 22.11
CA GLN A 301 -14.72 49.28 22.08
C GLN A 301 -15.33 49.18 23.49
N ALA A 302 -14.81 48.29 24.34
CA ALA A 302 -15.29 48.14 25.71
C ALA A 302 -15.05 49.41 26.54
N TRP A 303 -13.87 50.02 26.43
CA TRP A 303 -13.54 51.29 27.08
C TRP A 303 -14.45 52.44 26.61
N HIS A 304 -14.68 52.54 25.30
CA HIS A 304 -15.53 53.58 24.72
C HIS A 304 -17.00 53.43 25.15
N LEU A 305 -17.53 52.20 25.23
CA LEU A 305 -18.87 51.93 25.76
C LEU A 305 -18.98 52.31 27.23
N LYS A 306 -17.93 52.03 28.03
CA LYS A 306 -17.85 52.44 29.44
C LYS A 306 -17.82 53.96 29.57
N LYS A 307 -17.06 54.66 28.72
CA LYS A 307 -16.99 56.14 28.69
C LYS A 307 -18.34 56.79 28.33
N LYS A 308 -19.17 56.12 27.53
CA LYS A 308 -20.54 56.56 27.23
C LYS A 308 -21.55 56.28 28.35
N ASN A 309 -21.13 55.82 29.52
CA ASN A 309 -21.98 55.45 30.66
C ASN A 309 -23.08 54.44 30.30
N ILE A 310 -22.83 53.56 29.32
CA ILE A 310 -23.73 52.45 29.02
C ILE A 310 -23.60 51.43 30.16
N SER A 311 -24.73 50.90 30.65
CA SER A 311 -24.73 49.94 31.76
C SER A 311 -23.89 48.70 31.45
N GLU A 312 -23.17 48.19 32.46
CA GLU A 312 -22.38 46.96 32.33
C GLU A 312 -23.28 45.73 32.07
N SER A 313 -24.57 45.81 32.41
CA SER A 313 -25.59 44.80 32.08
C SER A 313 -26.06 44.84 30.63
N SER A 314 -25.66 45.85 29.85
CA SER A 314 -26.07 45.95 28.45
C SER A 314 -25.44 44.84 27.61
N ILE A 315 -26.24 44.23 26.74
CA ILE A 315 -25.81 43.17 25.82
C ILE A 315 -24.59 43.61 24.99
N ARG A 316 -24.54 44.89 24.59
CA ARG A 316 -23.44 45.45 23.78
C ARG A 316 -22.11 45.49 24.54
N TYR A 317 -22.12 45.87 25.83
CA TYR A 317 -20.93 45.88 26.66
C TYR A 317 -20.45 44.45 26.94
N LEU A 318 -21.36 43.55 27.32
CA LEU A 318 -21.06 42.13 27.55
C LEU A 318 -20.48 41.44 26.31
N GLN A 319 -21.04 41.70 25.12
CA GLN A 319 -20.51 41.17 23.86
C GLN A 319 -19.09 41.67 23.55
N ALA A 320 -18.80 42.96 23.78
CA ALA A 320 -17.47 43.52 23.58
C ALA A 320 -16.45 42.91 24.57
N GLN A 321 -16.83 42.76 25.84
CA GLN A 321 -16.01 42.14 26.88
C GLN A 321 -15.77 40.65 26.60
N GLN A 322 -16.79 39.90 26.18
CA GLN A 322 -16.66 38.49 25.81
C GLN A 322 -15.71 38.31 24.61
N ARG A 323 -15.84 39.14 23.57
CA ARG A 323 -14.94 39.12 22.40
C ARG A 323 -13.49 39.46 22.77
N LEU A 324 -13.30 40.40 23.69
CA LEU A 324 -11.97 40.70 24.25
C LEU A 324 -11.39 39.48 24.96
N PHE A 325 -12.12 38.84 25.88
CA PHE A 325 -11.62 37.65 26.58
C PHE A 325 -11.31 36.49 25.62
N LEU A 326 -12.16 36.25 24.63
CA LEU A 326 -11.91 35.25 23.59
C LEU A 326 -10.63 35.56 22.80
N SER A 327 -10.39 36.82 22.45
CA SER A 327 -9.18 37.25 21.75
C SER A 327 -7.90 37.15 22.61
N ILE A 328 -7.99 37.38 23.92
CA ILE A 328 -6.87 37.19 24.86
C ILE A 328 -6.52 35.71 24.97
N ARG A 329 -7.54 34.85 25.14
CA ARG A 329 -7.36 33.40 25.21
C ARG A 329 -6.74 32.86 23.92
N SER A 330 -7.26 33.25 22.76
CA SER A 330 -6.73 32.82 21.47
C SER A 330 -5.28 33.28 21.26
N LEU A 331 -4.91 34.50 21.67
CA LEU A 331 -3.52 34.96 21.62
C LEU A 331 -2.61 34.12 22.52
N HIS A 332 -3.09 33.73 23.71
CA HIS A 332 -2.34 32.88 24.63
C HIS A 332 -2.07 31.49 24.02
N GLU A 333 -3.10 30.89 23.41
CA GLU A 333 -2.99 29.61 22.69
C GLU A 333 -2.02 29.71 21.50
N ILE A 334 -2.07 30.79 20.71
CA ILE A 334 -1.13 31.05 19.60
C ILE A 334 0.30 31.20 20.11
N LYS A 335 0.52 31.97 21.19
CA LYS A 335 1.85 32.13 21.80
C LYS A 335 2.39 30.79 22.33
N GLN A 336 1.54 29.95 22.90
CA GLN A 336 1.93 28.63 23.38
C GLN A 336 2.33 27.70 22.22
N LYS A 337 1.55 27.67 21.14
CA LYS A 337 1.91 26.94 19.91
C LYS A 337 3.22 27.43 19.31
N GLN A 338 3.42 28.75 19.24
CA GLN A 338 4.65 29.35 18.69
C GLN A 338 5.89 28.97 19.52
N ARG A 339 5.79 28.93 20.86
CA ARG A 339 6.91 28.51 21.74
C ARG A 339 7.35 27.06 21.51
N GLN A 340 6.47 26.20 21.01
CA GLN A 340 6.81 24.80 20.70
C GLN A 340 7.61 24.66 19.39
N LEU A 341 7.69 25.71 18.57
CA LEU A 341 8.20 25.66 17.20
C LEU A 341 9.43 26.54 16.94
N VAL A 342 9.97 27.22 17.96
CA VAL A 342 11.10 28.15 17.78
C VAL A 342 12.40 27.38 17.57
N ASP A 343 12.79 27.26 16.30
CA ASP A 343 14.16 27.44 15.80
C ASP A 343 14.06 28.05 14.38
N ASN A 344 14.75 29.18 14.20
CA ASN A 344 15.09 29.93 12.98
C ASN A 344 14.04 30.10 11.84
N CYS A 345 13.70 31.35 11.51
CA CYS A 345 14.13 32.05 10.28
C CYS A 345 13.31 33.32 9.97
N VAL A 346 13.90 34.10 9.07
CA VAL A 346 13.65 35.49 8.62
C VAL A 346 12.48 35.60 7.62
N ASP A 347 11.83 36.78 7.60
CA ASP A 347 10.83 37.19 6.61
C ASP A 347 11.47 38.01 5.47
N GLN A 348 11.29 37.59 4.21
CA GLN A 348 11.32 38.49 3.06
C GLN A 348 10.60 37.87 1.86
N ILE A 349 9.76 38.66 1.17
CA ILE A 349 9.54 38.75 -0.29
C ILE A 349 8.20 39.48 -0.51
N ASP A 350 8.23 40.66 -1.10
CA ASP A 350 7.06 41.36 -1.64
C ASP A 350 7.48 42.03 -2.96
N ILE A 351 6.76 41.69 -4.05
CA ILE A 351 6.60 42.38 -5.36
C ILE A 351 6.08 41.36 -6.40
N ILE A 352 6.57 40.11 -6.41
CA ILE A 352 6.05 39.03 -7.29
C ILE A 352 4.70 38.47 -6.78
N SER A 353 4.34 38.76 -5.53
CA SER A 353 3.14 38.22 -4.86
C SER A 353 1.82 38.74 -5.43
N VAL A 354 1.75 40.01 -5.84
CA VAL A 354 0.47 40.67 -6.19
C VAL A 354 -0.09 40.18 -7.53
N GLN A 355 0.72 40.16 -8.59
CA GLN A 355 0.27 39.72 -9.93
C GLN A 355 -0.02 38.21 -9.99
N ARG A 356 0.61 37.43 -9.11
CA ARG A 356 0.36 36.01 -8.95
C ARG A 356 -0.98 35.75 -8.26
N ASN A 357 -1.31 36.51 -7.21
CA ASN A 357 -2.54 36.30 -6.43
C ASN A 357 -3.79 36.45 -7.30
N THR A 358 -3.83 37.41 -8.23
CA THR A 358 -4.97 37.60 -9.15
C THR A 358 -5.15 36.42 -10.12
N SER A 359 -4.05 35.91 -10.69
CA SER A 359 -4.10 34.70 -11.54
C SER A 359 -4.52 33.45 -10.76
N ALA A 360 -4.10 33.35 -9.50
CA ALA A 360 -4.45 32.23 -8.62
C ALA A 360 -5.93 32.24 -8.24
N GLU A 361 -6.51 33.41 -7.96
CA GLU A 361 -7.96 33.55 -7.71
C GLU A 361 -8.81 33.10 -8.91
N PHE A 362 -8.38 33.44 -10.13
CA PHE A 362 -9.09 33.01 -11.34
C PHE A 362 -8.95 31.50 -11.58
N ILE A 363 -7.79 30.91 -11.27
CA ILE A 363 -7.61 29.46 -11.30
C ILE A 363 -8.53 28.78 -10.28
N CYS A 364 -8.65 29.31 -9.06
CA CYS A 364 -9.57 28.78 -8.06
C CYS A 364 -11.02 28.77 -8.58
N PHE A 365 -11.48 29.88 -9.16
CA PHE A 365 -12.81 29.96 -9.75
C PHE A 365 -13.05 28.89 -10.83
N VAL A 366 -12.09 28.74 -11.77
CA VAL A 366 -12.18 27.71 -12.81
C VAL A 366 -12.22 26.30 -12.19
N THR A 367 -11.39 26.02 -11.19
CA THR A 367 -11.38 24.72 -10.52
C THR A 367 -12.66 24.43 -9.74
N ASP A 368 -13.30 25.44 -9.16
CA ASP A 368 -14.57 25.30 -8.44
C ASP A 368 -15.68 24.87 -9.42
N VAL A 369 -15.78 25.56 -10.56
CA VAL A 369 -16.74 25.22 -11.62
C VAL A 369 -16.48 23.83 -12.19
N MET A 370 -15.22 23.46 -12.44
CA MET A 370 -14.85 22.12 -12.90
C MET A 370 -15.26 21.03 -11.91
N CYS A 371 -15.03 21.26 -10.62
CA CYS A 371 -15.40 20.33 -9.55
C CYS A 371 -16.91 20.14 -9.48
N ILE A 372 -17.67 21.25 -9.50
CA ILE A 372 -19.13 21.24 -9.47
C ILE A 372 -19.69 20.50 -10.69
N LEU A 373 -19.23 20.79 -11.90
CA LEU A 373 -19.67 20.12 -13.13
C LEU A 373 -19.28 18.63 -13.14
N GLY A 374 -18.09 18.30 -12.63
CA GLY A 374 -17.64 16.91 -12.48
C GLY A 374 -18.55 16.10 -11.56
N ILE A 375 -18.86 16.63 -10.39
CA ILE A 375 -19.74 15.99 -9.39
C ILE A 375 -21.18 15.92 -9.91
N LEU A 376 -21.70 17.00 -10.50
CA LEU A 376 -23.03 17.05 -11.09
C LEU A 376 -23.20 15.99 -12.19
N GLY A 377 -22.20 15.82 -13.05
CA GLY A 377 -22.21 14.77 -14.08
C GLY A 377 -22.26 13.36 -13.48
N ILE A 378 -21.53 13.09 -12.40
CA ILE A 378 -21.59 11.80 -11.69
C ILE A 378 -22.97 11.59 -11.06
N ILE A 379 -23.53 12.61 -10.38
CA ILE A 379 -24.85 12.50 -9.72
C ILE A 379 -25.94 12.23 -10.76
N LEU A 380 -25.96 12.97 -11.88
CA LEU A 380 -26.92 12.74 -12.96
C LEU A 380 -26.79 11.34 -13.56
N MET A 381 -25.56 10.84 -13.70
CA MET A 381 -25.33 9.46 -14.14
C MET A 381 -25.84 8.43 -13.13
N ILE A 382 -25.71 8.67 -11.82
CA ILE A 382 -26.26 7.78 -10.78
C ILE A 382 -27.78 7.76 -10.89
N ILE A 383 -28.42 8.93 -11.00
CA ILE A 383 -29.87 9.06 -11.12
C ILE A 383 -30.38 8.31 -12.35
N GLU A 384 -29.77 8.53 -13.51
CA GLU A 384 -30.10 7.83 -14.75
C GLU A 384 -30.09 6.31 -14.57
N ASN A 385 -29.00 5.80 -13.99
CA ASN A 385 -28.85 4.37 -13.80
C ASN A 385 -29.84 3.80 -12.76
N GLU A 386 -30.16 4.52 -11.68
CA GLU A 386 -31.18 4.09 -10.72
C GLU A 386 -32.59 4.07 -11.33
N LEU A 387 -32.92 5.05 -12.19
CA LEU A 387 -34.17 5.04 -12.96
C LEU A 387 -34.25 3.81 -13.87
N THR A 388 -33.16 3.46 -14.57
CA THR A 388 -33.12 2.22 -15.38
C THR A 388 -33.19 0.94 -14.54
N PHE A 389 -32.62 0.92 -13.32
CA PHE A 389 -32.65 -0.25 -12.43
C PHE A 389 -34.02 -0.48 -11.79
N SER A 390 -34.77 0.58 -11.53
CA SER A 390 -36.13 0.51 -10.97
C SER A 390 -37.18 0.06 -11.99
N GLN A 391 -36.79 -0.18 -13.26
CA GLN A 391 -37.69 -0.53 -14.37
C GLN A 391 -38.81 0.50 -14.63
N ILE A 392 -38.71 1.70 -14.04
CA ILE A 392 -39.65 2.81 -14.27
C ILE A 392 -39.44 3.38 -15.68
N ASP A 393 -38.19 3.39 -16.15
CA ASP A 393 -37.78 3.92 -17.44
C ASP A 393 -37.03 2.85 -18.27
N ASN A 394 -37.53 2.59 -19.48
CA ASN A 394 -36.74 1.91 -20.51
C ASN A 394 -35.74 2.93 -21.10
N ASN A 395 -34.59 2.48 -21.59
CA ASN A 395 -33.54 3.36 -22.17
C ASN A 395 -34.02 4.29 -23.31
N ASP A 396 -35.20 4.05 -23.86
CA ASP A 396 -35.82 4.82 -24.95
C ASP A 396 -36.89 5.82 -24.45
N THR A 397 -37.11 5.95 -23.13
CA THR A 397 -38.05 6.96 -22.59
C THR A 397 -37.46 8.36 -22.71
N ILE A 398 -38.36 9.35 -22.84
CA ILE A 398 -38.01 10.77 -23.01
C ILE A 398 -37.20 11.29 -21.80
N SER A 399 -37.45 10.77 -20.60
CA SER A 399 -36.72 11.09 -19.37
C SER A 399 -35.25 10.67 -19.44
N SER A 400 -34.98 9.41 -19.80
CA SER A 400 -33.62 8.87 -19.97
C SER A 400 -32.83 9.65 -21.03
N TRP A 401 -33.45 9.93 -22.18
CA TRP A 401 -32.85 10.75 -23.23
C TRP A 401 -32.51 12.16 -22.76
N SER A 402 -33.40 12.80 -22.01
CA SER A 402 -33.20 14.15 -21.49
C SER A 402 -32.02 14.20 -20.52
N ILE A 403 -31.93 13.24 -19.59
CA ILE A 403 -30.82 13.18 -18.62
C ILE A 403 -29.49 12.94 -19.34
N LYS A 404 -29.43 12.03 -20.31
CA LYS A 404 -28.23 11.78 -21.13
C LYS A 404 -27.77 12.99 -21.94
N ILE A 405 -28.71 13.80 -22.46
CA ILE A 405 -28.38 15.06 -23.13
C ILE A 405 -27.78 16.07 -22.15
N VAL A 406 -28.37 16.21 -20.95
CA VAL A 406 -27.84 17.11 -19.91
C VAL A 406 -26.44 16.67 -19.46
N ILE A 407 -26.21 15.36 -19.30
CA ILE A 407 -24.88 14.81 -19.03
C ILE A 407 -23.93 15.22 -20.15
N SER A 408 -24.27 14.97 -21.41
CA SER A 408 -23.42 15.30 -22.56
C SER A 408 -23.08 16.80 -22.63
N LEU A 409 -24.06 17.67 -22.44
CA LEU A 409 -23.85 19.12 -22.41
C LEU A 409 -22.93 19.54 -21.25
N SER A 410 -23.15 19.00 -20.05
CA SER A 410 -22.30 19.28 -18.88
C SER A 410 -20.84 18.85 -19.10
N THR A 411 -20.63 17.75 -19.84
CA THR A 411 -19.27 17.29 -20.19
C THR A 411 -18.58 18.17 -21.20
N ALA A 412 -19.30 18.66 -22.21
CA ALA A 412 -18.74 19.59 -23.19
C ALA A 412 -18.27 20.89 -22.51
N VAL A 413 -19.08 21.43 -21.59
CA VAL A 413 -18.71 22.60 -20.79
C VAL A 413 -17.52 22.32 -19.89
N LEU A 414 -17.49 21.16 -19.22
CA LEU A 414 -16.36 20.73 -18.39
C LEU A 414 -15.05 20.67 -19.18
N ILE A 415 -15.05 20.11 -20.39
CA ILE A 415 -13.88 20.05 -21.27
C ILE A 415 -13.39 21.46 -21.64
N GLY A 416 -14.31 22.38 -21.91
CA GLY A 416 -13.97 23.80 -22.14
C GLY A 416 -13.22 24.42 -20.95
N PHE A 417 -13.69 24.17 -19.72
CA PHE A 417 -13.00 24.64 -18.51
C PHE A 417 -11.66 23.94 -18.25
N ILE A 418 -11.51 22.66 -18.62
CA ILE A 418 -10.21 21.97 -18.56
C ILE A 418 -9.19 22.65 -19.48
N PHE A 419 -9.61 23.03 -20.70
CA PHE A 419 -8.75 23.77 -21.62
C PHE A 419 -8.36 25.13 -21.05
N GLN A 420 -9.34 25.87 -20.50
CA GLN A 420 -9.10 27.16 -19.86
C GLN A 420 -8.15 27.05 -18.66
N TYR A 421 -8.30 25.99 -17.85
CA TYR A 421 -7.40 25.71 -16.74
C TYR A 421 -5.95 25.52 -17.20
N HIS A 422 -5.72 24.68 -18.21
CA HIS A 422 -4.36 24.44 -18.72
C HIS A 422 -3.75 25.67 -19.38
N HIS A 423 -4.56 26.51 -20.01
CA HIS A 423 -4.11 27.81 -20.51
C HIS A 423 -3.62 28.72 -19.36
N LEU A 424 -4.36 28.78 -18.25
CA LEU A 424 -3.98 29.55 -17.06
C LEU A 424 -2.76 28.98 -16.33
N ASP A 425 -2.61 27.65 -16.28
CA ASP A 425 -1.44 27.03 -15.68
C ASP A 425 -0.17 27.32 -16.50
N LEU A 426 -0.28 27.29 -17.83
CA LEU A 426 0.82 27.68 -18.73
C LEU A 426 1.15 29.16 -18.63
N SER A 427 0.15 30.05 -18.51
CA SER A 427 0.40 31.48 -18.33
C SER A 427 1.05 31.77 -16.96
N LEU A 428 0.62 31.10 -15.90
CA LEU A 428 1.24 31.19 -14.58
C LEU A 428 2.67 30.65 -14.59
N TYR A 429 2.95 29.58 -15.33
CA TYR A 429 4.30 29.08 -15.52
C TYR A 429 5.20 30.08 -16.28
N ALA A 430 4.66 30.74 -17.30
CA ALA A 430 5.36 31.77 -18.06
C ALA A 430 5.72 32.98 -17.18
N VAL A 431 4.77 33.47 -16.37
CA VAL A 431 4.98 34.58 -15.42
C VAL A 431 6.05 34.23 -14.37
N ASN A 432 6.00 33.03 -13.79
CA ASN A 432 6.99 32.63 -12.77
C ASN A 432 8.42 32.53 -13.33
N ASN A 433 8.58 32.28 -14.62
CA ASN A 433 9.88 32.13 -15.28
C ASN A 433 10.23 33.32 -16.17
N SER A 434 9.48 34.43 -16.09
CA SER A 434 9.67 35.63 -16.94
C SER A 434 9.75 35.31 -18.45
N ILE A 435 8.94 34.35 -18.91
CA ILE A 435 8.83 33.99 -20.33
C ILE A 435 7.69 34.81 -20.94
N GLU A 436 7.96 35.53 -22.02
CA GLU A 436 6.96 36.36 -22.71
C GLU A 436 5.91 35.50 -23.46
N ASP A 437 6.37 34.43 -24.12
CA ASP A 437 5.51 33.51 -24.87
C ASP A 437 5.29 32.18 -24.12
N TYR A 438 4.06 31.95 -23.64
CA TYR A 438 3.67 30.69 -22.96
C TYR A 438 3.84 29.44 -23.84
N ARG A 439 3.90 29.59 -25.18
CA ARG A 439 4.08 28.49 -26.13
C ARG A 439 5.41 27.74 -25.91
N ILE A 440 6.44 28.45 -25.45
CA ILE A 440 7.76 27.88 -25.13
C ILE A 440 7.66 26.93 -23.91
N ALA A 441 6.68 27.12 -23.03
CA ALA A 441 6.46 26.30 -21.84
C ALA A 441 5.75 24.96 -22.12
N ILE A 442 5.32 24.72 -23.37
CA ILE A 442 4.60 23.52 -23.77
C ILE A 442 5.60 22.39 -24.06
N THR A 443 5.49 21.29 -23.32
CA THR A 443 6.34 20.09 -23.48
C THR A 443 5.50 18.90 -23.94
N SER A 444 6.08 17.95 -24.67
CA SER A 444 5.40 16.71 -25.11
C SER A 444 4.74 15.96 -23.95
N LYS A 445 5.43 15.89 -22.80
CA LYS A 445 4.89 15.29 -21.56
C LYS A 445 3.63 16.02 -21.06
N LYS A 446 3.59 17.35 -21.11
CA LYS A 446 2.41 18.14 -20.68
C LYS A 446 1.24 17.90 -21.63
N ILE A 447 1.49 17.93 -22.94
CA ILE A 447 0.44 17.65 -23.94
C ILE A 447 -0.16 16.27 -23.73
N PHE A 448 0.68 15.24 -23.50
CA PHE A 448 0.20 13.89 -23.23
C PHE A 448 -0.71 13.82 -21.99
N LEU A 449 -0.32 14.50 -20.90
CA LEU A 449 -1.13 14.56 -19.68
C LEU A 449 -2.45 15.31 -19.89
N ILE A 450 -2.44 16.41 -20.64
CA ILE A 450 -3.64 17.17 -21.01
C ILE A 450 -4.60 16.30 -21.84
N LEU A 451 -4.07 15.57 -22.83
CA LEU A 451 -4.87 14.68 -23.67
C LEU A 451 -5.48 13.52 -22.86
N LEU A 452 -4.73 12.95 -21.93
CA LEU A 452 -5.23 11.93 -21.01
C LEU A 452 -6.31 12.49 -20.08
N GLU A 453 -6.15 13.71 -19.58
CA GLU A 453 -7.14 14.39 -18.75
C GLU A 453 -8.46 14.61 -19.51
N ILE A 454 -8.36 15.10 -20.76
CA ILE A 454 -9.51 15.29 -21.65
C ILE A 454 -10.18 13.94 -21.92
N LEU A 455 -9.41 12.87 -22.20
CA LEU A 455 -9.98 11.54 -22.44
C LEU A 455 -10.78 11.04 -21.23
N VAL A 456 -10.21 11.13 -20.02
CA VAL A 456 -10.90 10.70 -18.78
C VAL A 456 -12.18 11.51 -18.54
N CYS A 457 -12.14 12.83 -18.78
CA CYS A 457 -13.30 13.69 -18.60
C CYS A 457 -14.33 13.61 -19.73
N ALA A 458 -13.93 13.18 -20.93
CA ALA A 458 -14.81 13.04 -22.09
C ALA A 458 -15.65 11.75 -22.05
N VAL A 459 -15.23 10.71 -21.31
CA VAL A 459 -16.03 9.49 -21.17
C VAL A 459 -17.33 9.78 -20.40
N HIS A 460 -18.47 9.48 -21.03
CA HIS A 460 -19.83 9.56 -20.46
C HIS A 460 -20.81 8.71 -21.29
N PRO A 461 -21.95 8.28 -20.73
CA PRO A 461 -23.01 7.65 -21.52
C PRO A 461 -23.63 8.68 -22.47
N MET A 462 -23.43 8.49 -23.77
CA MET A 462 -23.96 9.36 -24.80
C MET A 462 -25.44 9.00 -25.09
N PRO A 463 -26.31 9.96 -25.44
CA PRO A 463 -27.67 9.69 -25.89
C PRO A 463 -27.65 8.98 -27.25
N ARG A 464 -27.44 7.67 -27.22
CA ARG A 464 -27.56 6.78 -28.37
C ARG A 464 -28.26 5.50 -27.93
N SER A 465 -29.28 5.10 -28.66
CA SER A 465 -29.99 3.84 -28.47
C SER A 465 -29.10 2.70 -28.95
N PHE A 466 -28.26 2.17 -28.05
CA PHE A 466 -27.66 0.86 -28.26
C PHE A 466 -28.73 -0.20 -27.98
N PRO A 467 -29.04 -1.09 -28.94
CA PRO A 467 -29.92 -2.21 -28.64
C PRO A 467 -29.27 -3.01 -27.51
N ARG A 468 -29.99 -3.19 -26.41
CA ARG A 468 -29.62 -4.22 -25.44
C ARG A 468 -29.71 -5.52 -26.23
N HIS A 469 -28.60 -6.22 -26.45
CA HIS A 469 -28.69 -7.59 -26.94
C HIS A 469 -29.53 -8.31 -25.89
N SER A 470 -30.80 -8.53 -26.22
CA SER A 470 -31.61 -9.50 -25.52
C SER A 470 -30.77 -10.76 -25.51
N ASN A 471 -30.60 -11.38 -24.34
CA ASN A 471 -30.23 -12.79 -24.29
C ASN A 471 -31.03 -13.47 -25.41
N PRO A 472 -30.44 -14.39 -26.19
CA PRO A 472 -31.27 -15.19 -27.08
C PRO A 472 -32.39 -15.73 -26.20
N SER A 473 -33.61 -15.27 -26.48
CA SER A 473 -34.80 -15.90 -25.95
C SER A 473 -34.57 -17.36 -26.21
N VAL A 474 -34.65 -18.17 -25.16
CA VAL A 474 -34.65 -19.62 -25.27
C VAL A 474 -35.77 -19.94 -26.28
N GLU A 475 -35.41 -20.05 -27.56
CA GLU A 475 -36.18 -20.87 -28.48
C GLU A 475 -36.18 -22.22 -27.80
N ASN A 476 -37.38 -22.74 -27.57
CA ASN A 476 -37.62 -24.06 -27.01
C ASN A 476 -36.90 -25.10 -27.89
N ILE A 477 -35.62 -25.32 -27.63
CA ILE A 477 -34.88 -26.46 -28.14
C ILE A 477 -35.36 -27.62 -27.27
N ASN A 478 -36.19 -28.43 -27.91
CA ASN A 478 -36.75 -29.67 -27.40
C ASN A 478 -35.74 -30.42 -26.53
N SER A 479 -36.25 -30.86 -25.38
CA SER A 479 -35.73 -31.92 -24.52
C SER A 479 -34.71 -32.84 -25.20
N ASN A 480 -33.46 -32.84 -24.69
CA ASN A 480 -32.62 -34.03 -24.45
C ASN A 480 -31.10 -33.75 -24.28
N SER A 481 -30.69 -32.55 -23.83
CA SER A 481 -29.31 -32.36 -23.37
C SER A 481 -29.27 -31.47 -22.13
N SER A 482 -29.13 -32.11 -20.97
CA SER A 482 -28.87 -31.48 -19.67
C SER A 482 -27.43 -30.94 -19.62
N ILE A 483 -27.15 -29.87 -20.36
CA ILE A 483 -25.93 -29.07 -20.18
C ILE A 483 -26.37 -27.76 -19.51
N SER A 484 -26.49 -27.81 -18.19
CA SER A 484 -26.63 -26.64 -17.35
C SER A 484 -25.28 -25.92 -17.26
N THR A 485 -24.97 -25.04 -18.21
CA THR A 485 -23.84 -24.11 -18.04
C THR A 485 -24.16 -23.16 -16.86
N PRO A 486 -23.40 -23.15 -15.75
CA PRO A 486 -23.83 -22.47 -14.52
C PRO A 486 -23.64 -20.94 -14.49
N TYR A 487 -23.16 -20.31 -15.57
CA TYR A 487 -22.82 -18.89 -15.53
C TYR A 487 -23.31 -18.18 -16.80
N PRO A 488 -24.45 -17.45 -16.76
CA PRO A 488 -24.82 -16.60 -17.85
C PRO A 488 -23.75 -15.50 -17.97
N VAL A 489 -23.09 -15.41 -19.12
CA VAL A 489 -22.25 -14.27 -19.49
C VAL A 489 -23.17 -13.08 -19.65
N SER A 490 -23.45 -12.37 -18.55
CA SER A 490 -24.21 -11.12 -18.61
C SER A 490 -23.31 -10.05 -19.21
N TYR A 491 -23.53 -9.77 -20.49
CA TYR A 491 -22.90 -8.63 -21.15
C TYR A 491 -23.39 -7.34 -20.47
N ILE A 492 -22.46 -6.60 -19.89
CA ILE A 492 -22.73 -5.28 -19.31
C ILE A 492 -23.05 -4.34 -20.46
N SER A 493 -24.11 -3.54 -20.31
CA SER A 493 -24.41 -2.55 -21.34
C SER A 493 -23.28 -1.52 -21.42
N VAL A 494 -23.01 -1.04 -22.64
CA VAL A 494 -21.97 -0.04 -22.89
C VAL A 494 -22.19 1.21 -22.01
N ASP A 495 -23.45 1.60 -21.81
CA ASP A 495 -23.83 2.73 -20.94
C ASP A 495 -23.38 2.54 -19.48
N PHE A 496 -23.52 1.34 -18.91
CA PHE A 496 -23.05 1.07 -17.54
C PHE A 496 -21.52 1.08 -17.44
N ALA A 497 -20.82 0.55 -18.44
CA ALA A 497 -19.35 0.58 -18.48
C ALA A 497 -18.82 2.02 -18.60
N LEU A 498 -19.44 2.85 -19.45
CA LEU A 498 -19.11 4.27 -19.57
C LEU A 498 -19.43 5.04 -18.28
N GLY A 499 -20.55 4.72 -17.62
CA GLY A 499 -20.91 5.30 -16.32
C GLY A 499 -19.88 4.96 -15.23
N LEU A 500 -19.42 3.72 -15.16
CA LEU A 500 -18.37 3.30 -14.22
C LEU A 500 -17.05 4.06 -14.44
N LEU A 501 -16.70 4.34 -15.70
CA LEU A 501 -15.54 5.17 -16.04
C LEU A 501 -15.72 6.65 -15.68
N MET A 502 -16.95 7.16 -15.55
CA MET A 502 -17.19 8.56 -15.13
C MET A 502 -16.73 8.86 -13.71
N PHE A 503 -16.63 7.87 -12.81
CA PHE A 503 -16.00 8.06 -11.50
C PHE A 503 -14.51 8.41 -11.60
N GLY A 504 -13.90 8.18 -12.77
CA GLY A 504 -12.59 8.71 -13.11
C GLY A 504 -12.47 10.22 -12.89
N ARG A 505 -13.58 10.98 -12.86
CA ARG A 505 -13.62 12.43 -12.61
C ARG A 505 -13.46 12.84 -11.14
N VAL A 506 -13.49 11.90 -10.19
CA VAL A 506 -13.32 12.20 -8.75
C VAL A 506 -11.95 12.84 -8.44
N TYR A 507 -10.94 12.68 -9.31
CA TYR A 507 -9.67 13.40 -9.16
C TYR A 507 -9.81 14.93 -9.20
N LEU A 508 -10.88 15.47 -9.82
CA LEU A 508 -11.17 16.92 -9.84
C LEU A 508 -11.43 17.45 -8.43
N LEU A 509 -12.01 16.63 -7.55
CA LEU A 509 -12.17 16.97 -6.14
C LEU A 509 -10.82 17.08 -5.43
N CYS A 510 -9.86 16.20 -5.76
CA CYS A 510 -8.49 16.33 -5.24
C CYS A 510 -7.83 17.63 -5.71
N ARG A 511 -8.05 18.02 -6.98
CA ARG A 511 -7.56 19.31 -7.51
C ARG A 511 -8.19 20.50 -6.78
N PHE A 512 -9.51 20.47 -6.56
CA PHE A 512 -10.21 21.49 -5.78
C PHE A 512 -9.63 21.67 -4.37
N ILE A 513 -9.38 20.56 -3.65
CA ILE A 513 -8.76 20.61 -2.30
C ILE A 513 -7.39 21.30 -2.35
N ILE A 514 -6.61 21.07 -3.41
CA ILE A 514 -5.27 21.66 -3.55
C ILE A 514 -5.32 23.17 -3.72
N PHE A 515 -6.13 23.66 -4.65
CA PHE A 515 -6.21 25.09 -4.94
C PHE A 515 -6.90 25.88 -3.84
N HIS A 516 -7.79 25.24 -3.07
CA HIS A 516 -8.38 25.85 -1.88
C HIS A 516 -7.46 25.78 -0.64
N SER A 517 -6.33 25.07 -0.71
CA SER A 517 -5.39 25.02 0.39
C SER A 517 -4.56 26.32 0.47
N HIS A 518 -4.58 26.95 1.64
CA HIS A 518 -3.78 28.17 1.91
C HIS A 518 -2.27 27.94 1.67
N LEU A 519 -1.81 26.69 1.84
CA LEU A 519 -0.42 26.27 1.61
C LEU A 519 0.04 26.44 0.15
N PHE A 520 -0.84 26.28 -0.83
CA PHE A 520 -0.49 26.36 -2.25
C PHE A 520 -0.56 27.79 -2.80
N LEU A 521 -1.50 28.60 -2.29
CA LEU A 521 -1.73 29.98 -2.73
C LEU A 521 -0.68 30.95 -2.17
N ASP A 522 -0.21 30.72 -0.94
CA ASP A 522 0.74 31.61 -0.30
C ASP A 522 2.09 31.68 -1.07
N THR A 523 2.52 32.92 -1.32
CA THR A 523 3.80 33.19 -1.98
C THR A 523 4.99 32.91 -1.07
N SER A 524 4.84 33.16 0.24
CA SER A 524 5.83 32.86 1.26
C SER A 524 6.11 31.36 1.31
N THR A 525 5.08 30.50 1.44
CA THR A 525 5.23 29.04 1.51
C THR A 525 6.01 28.49 0.33
N ARG A 526 5.73 28.99 -0.88
CA ARG A 526 6.39 28.57 -2.11
C ARG A 526 7.83 29.06 -2.22
N SER A 527 8.15 30.27 -1.76
CA SER A 527 9.54 30.75 -1.73
C SER A 527 10.38 29.89 -0.78
N ILE A 528 9.83 29.52 0.38
CA ILE A 528 10.47 28.62 1.33
C ILE A 528 10.66 27.22 0.73
N GLY A 529 9.64 26.70 0.03
CA GLY A 529 9.73 25.45 -0.72
C GLY A 529 10.87 25.48 -1.73
N TYR A 530 10.95 26.55 -2.54
CA TYR A 530 12.01 26.74 -3.53
C TYR A 530 13.41 26.80 -2.90
N LEU A 531 13.59 27.56 -1.81
CA LEU A 531 14.87 27.65 -1.09
C LEU A 531 15.34 26.28 -0.56
N ASN A 532 14.40 25.44 -0.13
CA ASN A 532 14.69 24.10 0.36
C ASN A 532 14.63 23.01 -0.73
N LYS A 533 14.50 23.40 -2.01
CA LYS A 533 14.34 22.48 -3.16
C LYS A 533 13.18 21.48 -2.99
N ILE A 534 12.10 21.91 -2.34
CA ILE A 534 10.87 21.15 -2.17
C ILE A 534 9.79 21.77 -3.06
N SER A 535 9.30 20.99 -4.03
CA SER A 535 8.10 21.31 -4.78
C SER A 535 6.87 21.11 -3.89
N ILE A 536 6.02 22.13 -3.78
CA ILE A 536 4.72 22.03 -3.11
C ILE A 536 3.77 21.31 -4.07
N ASP A 537 3.88 19.98 -4.08
CA ASP A 537 3.08 19.10 -4.91
C ASP A 537 1.83 18.60 -4.16
N TYR A 538 0.88 18.00 -4.90
CA TYR A 538 -0.31 17.37 -4.32
C TYR A 538 0.02 16.34 -3.25
N LEU A 539 1.11 15.57 -3.42
CA LEU A 539 1.54 14.56 -2.45
C LEU A 539 2.02 15.21 -1.16
N PHE A 540 2.75 16.33 -1.23
CA PHE A 540 3.16 17.08 -0.05
C PHE A 540 1.93 17.59 0.72
N LEU A 541 0.94 18.11 0.01
CA LEU A 541 -0.28 18.61 0.63
C LEU A 541 -1.10 17.51 1.31
N ILE A 542 -1.25 16.35 0.65
CA ILE A 542 -1.92 15.18 1.26
C ILE A 542 -1.20 14.74 2.53
N LYS A 543 0.14 14.67 2.52
CA LYS A 543 0.93 14.35 3.72
C LYS A 543 0.68 15.36 4.85
N VAL A 544 0.61 16.66 4.52
CA VAL A 544 0.35 17.72 5.50
C VAL A 544 -1.04 17.58 6.12
N TYR A 545 -2.10 17.42 5.30
CA TYR A 545 -3.46 17.24 5.81
C TYR A 545 -3.60 15.97 6.64
N LEU A 546 -2.99 14.86 6.19
CA LEU A 546 -3.01 13.60 6.93
C LEU A 546 -2.33 13.71 8.30
N GLN A 547 -1.31 14.55 8.44
CA GLN A 547 -0.65 14.77 9.74
C GLN A 547 -1.42 15.74 10.65
N GLN A 548 -2.06 16.76 10.08
CA GLN A 548 -2.84 17.74 10.83
C GLN A 548 -4.17 17.17 11.32
N TYR A 549 -4.94 16.52 10.43
CA TYR A 549 -6.30 16.00 10.72
C TYR A 549 -6.45 14.53 10.28
N PRO A 550 -5.65 13.60 10.83
CA PRO A 550 -5.58 12.22 10.35
C PRO A 550 -6.93 11.51 10.30
N VAL A 551 -7.67 11.56 11.41
CA VAL A 551 -8.95 10.84 11.55
C VAL A 551 -10.00 11.41 10.61
N SER A 552 -10.12 12.73 10.52
CA SER A 552 -11.11 13.36 9.64
C SER A 552 -10.82 13.06 8.17
N CYS A 553 -9.56 13.19 7.73
CA CYS A 553 -9.18 12.89 6.35
C CYS A 553 -9.44 11.42 5.99
N LEU A 554 -9.10 10.49 6.89
CA LEU A 554 -9.33 9.06 6.67
C LEU A 554 -10.81 8.69 6.65
N MET A 555 -11.61 9.26 7.54
CA MET A 555 -13.05 9.03 7.55
C MET A 555 -13.73 9.60 6.31
N SER A 556 -13.37 10.82 5.88
CA SER A 556 -13.89 11.40 4.63
C SER A 556 -13.52 10.55 3.42
N PHE A 557 -12.27 10.07 3.34
CA PHE A 557 -11.84 9.18 2.25
C PHE A 557 -12.60 7.85 2.27
N PHE A 558 -12.77 7.23 3.43
CA PHE A 558 -13.54 6.00 3.58
C PHE A 558 -14.98 6.17 3.12
N ILE A 559 -15.67 7.24 3.52
CA ILE A 559 -17.06 7.50 3.12
C ILE A 559 -17.18 7.66 1.60
N ILE A 560 -16.25 8.38 0.96
CA ILE A 560 -16.25 8.55 -0.50
C ILE A 560 -16.07 7.19 -1.20
N VAL A 561 -15.08 6.39 -0.78
CA VAL A 561 -14.82 5.06 -1.39
C VAL A 561 -15.97 4.10 -1.09
N PHE A 562 -16.58 4.16 0.09
CA PHE A 562 -17.75 3.37 0.48
C PHE A 562 -18.96 3.63 -0.42
N LEU A 563 -19.31 4.90 -0.64
CA LEU A 563 -20.46 5.25 -1.48
C LEU A 563 -20.23 4.86 -2.94
N ILE A 564 -19.06 5.20 -3.50
CA ILE A 564 -18.71 4.90 -4.90
C ILE A 564 -18.60 3.39 -5.10
N GLY A 565 -17.87 2.70 -4.21
CA GLY A 565 -17.63 1.26 -4.32
C GLY A 565 -18.90 0.43 -4.16
N SER A 566 -19.78 0.80 -3.22
CA SER A 566 -21.06 0.11 -3.03
C SER A 566 -21.96 0.26 -4.26
N TRP A 567 -22.02 1.47 -4.83
CA TRP A 567 -22.79 1.71 -6.06
C TRP A 567 -22.19 0.95 -7.26
N CYS A 568 -20.86 0.98 -7.44
CA CYS A 568 -20.18 0.25 -8.52
C CYS A 568 -20.40 -1.26 -8.41
N LEU A 569 -20.34 -1.80 -7.20
CA LEU A 569 -20.54 -3.23 -6.93
C LEU A 569 -21.97 -3.67 -7.26
N ARG A 570 -22.97 -2.87 -6.90
CA ARG A 570 -24.37 -3.09 -7.30
C ARG A 570 -24.53 -3.02 -8.81
N ALA A 571 -24.00 -1.98 -9.45
CA ALA A 571 -24.12 -1.78 -10.90
C ALA A 571 -23.51 -2.95 -11.71
N CYS A 572 -22.35 -3.45 -11.29
CA CYS A 572 -21.71 -4.61 -11.93
C CYS A 572 -22.45 -5.95 -11.71
N ASN A 573 -23.14 -6.12 -10.57
CA ASN A 573 -23.80 -7.39 -10.21
C ASN A 573 -25.33 -7.35 -10.42
N TYR A 574 -25.86 -6.29 -11.02
CA TYR A 574 -27.28 -6.17 -11.26
C TYR A 574 -27.74 -7.20 -12.30
N THR A 575 -28.67 -8.07 -11.91
CA THR A 575 -29.33 -9.03 -12.79
C THR A 575 -30.84 -8.83 -12.69
N PRO A 576 -31.55 -8.61 -13.81
CA PRO A 576 -32.97 -8.22 -13.79
C PRO A 576 -33.91 -9.33 -13.25
N THR A 577 -33.43 -10.57 -13.17
CA THR A 577 -34.21 -11.73 -12.70
C THR A 577 -34.06 -12.02 -11.22
N ASN A 578 -33.03 -11.48 -10.55
CA ASN A 578 -32.71 -11.81 -9.15
C ASN A 578 -32.72 -10.54 -8.29
N GLU A 579 -33.66 -10.46 -7.34
CA GLU A 579 -33.76 -9.39 -6.32
C GLU A 579 -32.57 -9.39 -5.32
N HIS A 580 -31.63 -10.33 -5.44
CA HIS A 580 -30.64 -10.63 -4.41
C HIS A 580 -29.60 -9.53 -4.14
N MET A 581 -29.42 -8.53 -5.01
CA MET A 581 -28.42 -7.46 -4.82
C MET A 581 -29.06 -6.07 -4.66
N SER A 582 -29.79 -5.89 -3.55
CA SER A 582 -30.25 -4.57 -3.11
C SER A 582 -29.05 -3.64 -2.78
N MET A 583 -29.28 -2.32 -2.75
CA MET A 583 -28.23 -1.37 -2.35
C MET A 583 -27.65 -1.67 -0.96
N LEU A 584 -28.49 -2.14 -0.03
CA LEU A 584 -28.07 -2.55 1.31
C LEU A 584 -27.14 -3.76 1.26
N ASN A 585 -27.47 -4.77 0.44
CA ASN A 585 -26.62 -5.95 0.27
C ASN A 585 -25.28 -5.57 -0.38
N ALA A 586 -25.29 -4.63 -1.34
CA ALA A 586 -24.06 -4.12 -1.94
C ALA A 586 -23.19 -3.31 -0.96
N MET A 587 -23.82 -2.50 -0.09
CA MET A 587 -23.12 -1.79 1.00
C MET A 587 -22.51 -2.77 2.01
N TRP A 588 -23.27 -3.81 2.39
CA TRP A 588 -22.79 -4.87 3.28
C TRP A 588 -21.60 -5.62 2.65
N LEU A 589 -21.75 -6.08 1.40
CA LEU A 589 -20.69 -6.76 0.68
C LEU A 589 -19.46 -5.87 0.51
N PHE A 590 -19.64 -4.56 0.26
CA PHE A 590 -18.52 -3.61 0.26
C PHE A 590 -17.78 -3.63 1.60
N ILE A 591 -18.47 -3.48 2.73
CA ILE A 591 -17.82 -3.40 4.06
C ILE A 591 -17.05 -4.68 4.37
N VAL A 592 -17.68 -5.84 4.13
CA VAL A 592 -17.09 -7.16 4.35
C VAL A 592 -15.86 -7.38 3.48
N THR A 593 -15.89 -6.90 2.23
CA THR A 593 -14.77 -6.97 1.29
C THR A 593 -13.64 -6.01 1.64
N PHE A 594 -13.98 -4.77 1.96
CA PHE A 594 -13.06 -3.70 2.30
C PHE A 594 -12.26 -4.00 3.58
N LEU A 595 -12.93 -4.61 4.57
CA LEU A 595 -12.30 -5.07 5.81
C LEU A 595 -11.62 -6.44 5.67
N THR A 596 -11.61 -7.04 4.47
CA THR A 596 -11.02 -8.36 4.20
C THR A 596 -11.57 -9.46 5.11
N VAL A 597 -12.87 -9.41 5.43
CA VAL A 597 -13.55 -10.39 6.30
C VAL A 597 -14.11 -11.55 5.48
N GLY A 598 -14.81 -11.24 4.39
CA GLY A 598 -15.39 -12.22 3.44
C GLY A 598 -16.21 -13.34 4.06
N TYR A 599 -17.32 -13.03 4.75
CA TYR A 599 -18.21 -14.05 5.34
C TYR A 599 -18.71 -15.12 4.34
N GLY A 600 -18.86 -14.76 3.06
CA GLY A 600 -19.29 -15.69 2.01
C GLY A 600 -20.80 -15.86 1.88
N ASP A 601 -21.57 -15.07 2.61
CA ASP A 601 -23.02 -14.96 2.50
C ASP A 601 -23.44 -14.33 1.16
N PHE A 602 -22.71 -13.31 0.72
CA PHE A 602 -22.81 -12.73 -0.62
C PHE A 602 -21.45 -12.77 -1.31
N ALA A 603 -21.44 -13.12 -2.59
CA ALA A 603 -20.27 -13.09 -3.45
C ALA A 603 -20.63 -12.55 -4.84
N PRO A 604 -19.72 -11.78 -5.49
CA PRO A 604 -19.96 -11.29 -6.83
C PRO A 604 -19.96 -12.44 -7.85
N SER A 605 -21.06 -12.57 -8.57
CA SER A 605 -21.24 -13.60 -9.59
C SER A 605 -20.71 -13.16 -10.96
N THR A 606 -20.73 -11.86 -11.27
CA THR A 606 -20.30 -11.33 -12.57
C THR A 606 -18.81 -11.04 -12.59
N TYR A 607 -18.18 -11.10 -13.78
CA TYR A 607 -16.78 -10.74 -13.93
C TYR A 607 -16.49 -9.28 -13.53
N CYS A 608 -17.37 -8.34 -13.88
CA CYS A 608 -17.27 -6.94 -13.44
C CYS A 608 -17.35 -6.83 -11.91
N GLY A 609 -18.29 -7.56 -11.30
CA GLY A 609 -18.46 -7.58 -9.85
C GLY A 609 -17.21 -8.10 -9.14
N ARG A 610 -16.62 -9.17 -9.67
CA ARG A 610 -15.36 -9.76 -9.20
C ARG A 610 -14.20 -8.77 -9.35
N THR A 611 -14.08 -8.10 -10.50
CA THR A 611 -13.05 -7.08 -10.67
C THR A 611 -13.23 -5.91 -9.70
N MET A 612 -14.47 -5.45 -9.46
CA MET A 612 -14.74 -4.39 -8.50
C MET A 612 -14.45 -4.81 -7.06
N ALA A 613 -14.88 -6.01 -6.66
CA ALA A 613 -14.56 -6.57 -5.35
C ALA A 613 -13.04 -6.69 -5.13
N SER A 614 -12.28 -7.09 -6.16
CA SER A 614 -10.82 -7.13 -6.08
C SER A 614 -10.18 -5.76 -5.85
N LEU A 615 -10.67 -4.72 -6.55
CA LEU A 615 -10.19 -3.35 -6.37
C LEU A 615 -10.54 -2.84 -4.96
N ILE A 616 -11.76 -3.11 -4.48
CA ILE A 616 -12.20 -2.74 -3.13
C ILE A 616 -11.33 -3.40 -2.07
N GLY A 617 -11.02 -4.70 -2.22
CA GLY A 617 -10.10 -5.41 -1.33
C GLY A 617 -8.70 -4.80 -1.30
N LEU A 618 -8.14 -4.46 -2.47
CA LEU A 618 -6.83 -3.78 -2.57
C LEU A 618 -6.84 -2.39 -1.93
N PHE A 619 -7.90 -1.59 -2.14
CA PHE A 619 -8.06 -0.29 -1.48
C PHE A 619 -8.23 -0.45 0.03
N GLY A 620 -8.95 -1.47 0.49
CA GLY A 620 -9.10 -1.81 1.90
C GLY A 620 -7.75 -2.09 2.57
N ILE A 621 -6.90 -2.92 1.95
CA ILE A 621 -5.53 -3.18 2.41
C ILE A 621 -4.69 -1.88 2.43
N LEU A 622 -4.81 -1.03 1.40
CA LEU A 622 -4.08 0.24 1.33
C LEU A 622 -4.49 1.21 2.45
N ILE A 623 -5.79 1.31 2.74
CA ILE A 623 -6.32 2.23 3.75
C ILE A 623 -6.06 1.70 5.15
N THR A 624 -6.25 0.41 5.40
CA THR A 624 -5.89 -0.22 6.69
C THR A 624 -4.41 -0.05 6.99
N ALA A 625 -3.54 -0.21 5.99
CA ALA A 625 -2.13 0.11 6.12
C ALA A 625 -1.93 1.56 6.57
N LEU A 626 -2.52 2.52 5.87
CA LEU A 626 -2.42 3.94 6.19
C LEU A 626 -2.92 4.24 7.62
N VAL A 627 -4.05 3.66 8.05
CA VAL A 627 -4.57 3.78 9.42
C VAL A 627 -3.56 3.28 10.44
N ILE A 628 -2.93 2.11 10.22
CA ILE A 628 -1.88 1.58 11.10
C ILE A 628 -0.69 2.55 11.17
N THR A 629 -0.28 3.14 10.04
CA THR A 629 0.84 4.10 10.03
C THR A 629 0.54 5.38 10.83
N VAL A 630 -0.70 5.85 10.79
CA VAL A 630 -1.14 7.03 11.53
C VAL A 630 -1.28 6.72 13.01
N LEU A 631 -1.86 5.56 13.34
CA LEU A 631 -2.01 5.09 14.72
C LEU A 631 -0.65 4.93 15.38
N THR A 632 0.29 4.25 14.71
CA THR A 632 1.65 4.05 15.24
C THR A 632 2.35 5.38 15.51
N GLN A 633 2.19 6.39 14.65
CA GLN A 633 2.73 7.73 14.90
C GLN A 633 2.09 8.45 16.09
N LYS A 634 0.77 8.30 16.29
CA LYS A 634 0.08 8.90 17.43
C LYS A 634 0.36 8.20 18.75
N LEU A 635 0.75 6.92 18.72
CA LEU A 635 1.19 6.15 19.88
C LEU A 635 2.67 6.39 20.23
N LEU A 636 3.46 6.98 19.34
CA LEU A 636 4.84 7.35 19.64
C LEU A 636 4.86 8.53 20.61
N LEU A 637 5.60 8.34 21.72
CA LEU A 637 5.83 9.40 22.70
C LEU A 637 6.49 10.63 22.04
N ASN A 638 5.96 11.81 22.33
CA ASN A 638 6.54 13.08 21.92
C ASN A 638 7.93 13.28 22.54
N ARG A 639 8.76 14.19 22.00
CA ARG A 639 10.10 14.49 22.56
C ARG A 639 10.05 14.82 24.05
N TRP A 640 9.07 15.62 24.46
CA TRP A 640 8.87 16.02 25.85
C TRP A 640 8.35 14.88 26.73
N GLU A 641 7.45 14.04 26.20
CA GLU A 641 6.97 12.85 26.92
C GLU A 641 8.10 11.82 27.09
N LYS A 642 8.93 11.62 26.06
CA LYS A 642 10.15 10.80 26.15
C LYS A 642 11.12 11.34 27.20
N TYR A 643 11.33 12.65 27.22
CA TYR A 643 12.17 13.30 28.23
C TYR A 643 11.62 13.07 29.65
N VAL A 644 10.32 13.31 29.86
CA VAL A 644 9.67 13.08 31.16
C VAL A 644 9.73 11.60 31.55
N HIS A 645 9.43 10.69 30.62
CA HIS A 645 9.51 9.25 30.85
C HIS A 645 10.93 8.80 31.23
N SER A 646 11.94 9.30 30.51
CA SER A 646 13.34 9.03 30.82
C SER A 646 13.74 9.59 32.20
N PHE A 647 13.28 10.80 32.54
CA PHE A 647 13.49 11.38 33.86
C PHE A 647 12.85 10.54 34.97
N VAL A 648 11.60 10.10 34.79
CA VAL A 648 10.89 9.23 35.74
C VAL A 648 11.62 7.89 35.91
N LEU A 649 12.07 7.26 34.82
CA LEU A 649 12.86 6.03 34.87
C LEU A 649 14.17 6.22 35.63
N ASN A 650 14.86 7.35 35.44
CA ASN A 650 16.10 7.65 36.16
C ASN A 650 15.87 7.79 37.67
N VAL A 651 14.76 8.42 38.08
CA VAL A 651 14.36 8.53 39.48
C VAL A 651 14.04 7.16 40.07
N GLU A 652 13.31 6.32 39.34
CA GLU A 652 12.96 4.97 39.75
C GLU A 652 14.19 4.06 39.89
N LEU A 653 15.08 4.04 38.89
CA LEU A 653 16.33 3.29 38.93
C LEU A 653 17.22 3.74 40.11
N ALA A 654 17.27 5.05 40.39
CA ALA A 654 18.01 5.57 41.54
C ALA A 654 17.42 5.07 42.88
N LYS A 655 16.09 5.03 43.01
CA LYS A 655 15.41 4.48 44.20
C LYS A 655 15.67 2.99 44.35
N ASN A 656 15.52 2.22 43.28
CA ASN A 656 15.75 0.78 43.26
C ASN A 656 17.20 0.44 43.57
N ARG A 657 18.17 1.22 43.06
CA ARG A 657 19.59 1.07 43.37
C ARG A 657 19.86 1.25 44.86
N LYS A 658 19.29 2.29 45.49
CA LYS A 658 19.44 2.53 46.94
C LYS A 658 18.83 1.39 47.76
N MET A 659 17.63 0.93 47.39
CA MET A 659 16.95 -0.18 48.06
C MET A 659 17.74 -1.49 47.96
N GLN A 660 18.26 -1.82 46.76
CA GLN A 660 19.04 -3.04 46.58
C GLN A 660 20.42 -2.96 47.24
N ALA A 661 21.07 -1.79 47.25
CA ALA A 661 22.29 -1.58 48.02
C ALA A 661 22.05 -1.82 49.52
N ALA A 662 20.92 -1.36 50.06
CA ALA A 662 20.53 -1.64 51.45
C ALA A 662 20.27 -3.15 51.69
N ASN A 663 19.65 -3.86 50.75
CA ASN A 663 19.46 -5.31 50.82
C ASN A 663 20.79 -6.07 50.80
N VAL A 664 21.73 -5.69 49.92
CA VAL A 664 23.07 -6.29 49.87
C VAL A 664 23.76 -6.16 51.23
N ILE A 665 23.72 -4.96 51.84
CA ILE A 665 24.28 -4.73 53.16
C ILE A 665 23.57 -5.60 54.21
N LYS A 666 22.23 -5.63 54.21
CA LYS A 666 21.40 -6.41 55.14
C LYS A 666 21.74 -7.91 55.08
N PHE A 667 21.74 -8.50 53.89
CA PHE A 667 22.02 -9.93 53.72
C PHE A 667 23.49 -10.27 53.96
N ALA A 668 24.42 -9.39 53.59
CA ALA A 668 25.84 -9.56 53.90
C ALA A 668 26.08 -9.60 55.42
N LEU A 669 25.41 -8.71 56.15
CA LEU A 669 25.46 -8.66 57.61
C LEU A 669 24.80 -9.91 58.24
N GLN A 670 23.67 -10.38 57.70
CA GLN A 670 23.07 -11.65 58.14
C GLN A 670 24.01 -12.84 57.97
N VAL A 671 24.66 -12.96 56.79
CA VAL A 671 25.66 -14.01 56.54
C VAL A 671 26.84 -13.88 57.50
N TRP A 672 27.31 -12.66 57.78
CA TRP A 672 28.41 -12.41 58.73
C TRP A 672 28.03 -12.79 60.17
N ILE A 673 26.83 -12.43 60.64
CA ILE A 673 26.33 -12.83 61.97
C ILE A 673 26.25 -14.36 62.07
N LEU A 674 25.70 -15.03 61.06
CA LEU A 674 25.60 -16.50 61.04
C LEU A 674 26.98 -17.16 61.06
N LYS A 675 27.96 -16.57 60.36
CA LYS A 675 29.36 -17.00 60.40
C LYS A 675 29.98 -16.79 61.78
N LYS A 676 29.73 -15.66 62.43
CA LYS A 676 30.21 -15.36 63.80
C LYS A 676 29.61 -16.30 64.85
N LYS A 677 28.37 -16.75 64.67
CA LYS A 677 27.70 -17.74 65.53
C LYS A 677 28.12 -19.20 65.25
N ASN A 678 29.13 -19.45 64.41
CA ASN A 678 29.60 -20.79 64.02
C ASN A 678 28.49 -21.73 63.51
N VAL A 679 27.46 -21.20 62.85
CA VAL A 679 26.41 -22.02 62.24
C VAL A 679 27.00 -22.80 61.05
N SER A 680 26.73 -24.11 60.97
CA SER A 680 27.21 -24.94 59.85
C SER A 680 26.82 -24.39 58.49
N LYS A 681 27.76 -24.41 57.54
CA LYS A 681 27.54 -23.99 56.14
C LYS A 681 26.47 -24.83 55.43
N SER A 682 26.22 -26.07 55.87
CA SER A 682 25.17 -26.94 55.32
C SER A 682 23.76 -26.60 55.85
N SER A 683 23.64 -25.69 56.82
CA SER A 683 22.34 -25.31 57.36
C SER A 683 21.50 -24.56 56.32
N ILE A 684 20.22 -24.90 56.25
CA ILE A 684 19.25 -24.25 55.35
C ILE A 684 19.21 -22.73 55.58
N ARG A 685 19.40 -22.28 56.83
CA ARG A 685 19.43 -20.85 57.19
C ARG A 685 20.65 -20.12 56.60
N TYR A 686 21.83 -20.74 56.63
CA TYR A 686 23.03 -20.15 56.03
C TYR A 686 22.93 -20.09 54.51
N LEU A 687 22.52 -21.21 53.87
CA LEU A 687 22.36 -21.29 52.43
C LEU A 687 21.32 -20.29 51.89
N ARG A 688 20.21 -20.10 52.61
CA ARG A 688 19.18 -19.10 52.24
C ARG A 688 19.73 -17.68 52.29
N ALA A 689 20.39 -17.28 53.38
CA ALA A 689 20.99 -15.96 53.52
C ALA A 689 22.09 -15.69 52.47
N GLN A 690 22.89 -16.71 52.15
CA GLN A 690 23.92 -16.64 51.11
C GLN A 690 23.31 -16.51 49.71
N ARG A 691 22.25 -17.28 49.42
CA ARG A 691 21.51 -17.17 48.15
C ARG A 691 20.89 -15.80 47.98
N ASP A 692 20.22 -15.28 49.02
CA ASP A 692 19.54 -13.99 48.97
C ASP A 692 20.55 -12.82 48.83
N LEU A 693 21.76 -12.97 49.40
CA LEU A 693 22.88 -12.07 49.17
C LEU A 693 23.34 -12.08 47.71
N PHE A 694 23.62 -13.25 47.12
CA PHE A 694 24.06 -13.35 45.73
C PHE A 694 22.99 -12.83 44.77
N GLN A 695 21.71 -13.13 45.03
CA GLN A 695 20.60 -12.58 44.25
C GLN A 695 20.58 -11.05 44.33
N SER A 696 20.73 -10.47 45.53
CA SER A 696 20.76 -9.01 45.70
C SER A 696 21.94 -8.35 44.99
N ILE A 697 23.12 -8.98 44.98
CA ILE A 697 24.30 -8.50 44.24
C ILE A 697 24.06 -8.54 42.73
N HIS A 698 23.50 -9.64 42.23
CA HIS A 698 23.15 -9.79 40.82
C HIS A 698 22.14 -8.70 40.38
N PHE A 699 21.06 -8.52 41.14
CA PHE A 699 20.07 -7.46 40.87
C PHE A 699 20.68 -6.05 40.92
N LEU A 700 21.60 -5.79 41.85
CA LEU A 700 22.29 -4.50 41.92
C LEU A 700 23.14 -4.23 40.67
N HIS A 701 23.84 -5.24 40.15
CA HIS A 701 24.58 -5.13 38.90
C HIS A 701 23.66 -4.91 37.70
N GLU A 702 22.54 -5.64 37.62
CA GLU A 702 21.56 -5.47 36.55
C GLU A 702 20.98 -4.04 36.53
N ILE A 703 20.62 -3.49 37.70
CA ILE A 703 20.14 -2.10 37.83
C ILE A 703 21.22 -1.10 37.39
N LYS A 704 22.48 -1.33 37.77
CA LYS A 704 23.60 -0.45 37.38
C LYS A 704 23.84 -0.47 35.87
N GLN A 705 23.73 -1.63 35.24
CA GLN A 705 23.84 -1.77 33.78
C GLN A 705 22.69 -1.05 33.06
N LYS A 706 21.44 -1.23 33.52
CA LYS A 706 20.27 -0.50 33.00
C LYS A 706 20.42 1.01 33.15
N GLN A 707 20.97 1.47 34.27
CA GLN A 707 21.25 2.90 34.49
C GLN A 707 22.31 3.45 33.51
N GLY A 708 23.38 2.69 33.23
CA GLY A 708 24.37 3.06 32.22
C GLY A 708 23.76 3.24 30.83
N GLN A 709 22.99 2.24 30.36
CA GLN A 709 22.29 2.31 29.07
C GLN A 709 21.32 3.49 28.97
N GLN A 710 20.65 3.88 30.06
CA GLN A 710 19.77 5.04 30.08
C GLN A 710 20.55 6.36 29.99
N VAL A 711 21.71 6.47 30.65
CA VAL A 711 22.56 7.67 30.55
C VAL A 711 23.06 7.86 29.13
N ASP A 712 23.52 6.79 28.47
CA ASP A 712 23.97 6.85 27.07
C ASP A 712 22.83 7.32 26.15
N ASN A 713 21.62 6.77 26.33
CA ASN A 713 20.43 7.19 25.59
C ASN A 713 20.00 8.65 25.86
N CYS A 714 20.28 9.20 27.04
CA CYS A 714 20.02 10.61 27.36
C CYS A 714 21.05 11.56 26.75
N VAL A 715 22.33 11.17 26.73
CA VAL A 715 23.44 11.96 26.17
C VAL A 715 23.20 12.18 24.67
N ASP A 716 22.84 11.13 23.93
CA ASP A 716 22.48 11.21 22.49
C ASP A 716 21.33 12.22 22.20
N GLN A 717 20.42 12.45 23.17
CA GLN A 717 19.28 13.36 23.00
C GLN A 717 19.60 14.82 23.37
N ILE A 718 20.59 15.03 24.23
CA ILE A 718 21.00 16.34 24.77
C ILE A 718 22.12 16.95 23.92
N ASP A 719 22.91 16.13 23.23
CA ASP A 719 24.08 16.57 22.46
C ASP A 719 23.78 17.63 21.39
N VAL A 720 22.60 17.65 20.78
CA VAL A 720 22.26 18.73 19.83
C VAL A 720 22.13 20.09 20.53
N VAL A 721 21.57 20.11 21.75
CA VAL A 721 21.32 21.35 22.52
C VAL A 721 22.57 21.82 23.25
N SER A 722 23.38 20.89 23.78
CA SER A 722 24.66 21.22 24.42
C SER A 722 25.69 21.67 23.38
N VAL A 723 25.75 21.06 22.19
CA VAL A 723 26.59 21.52 21.08
C VAL A 723 26.16 22.92 20.64
N GLN A 724 24.86 23.19 20.44
CA GLN A 724 24.39 24.53 20.09
C GLN A 724 24.73 25.58 21.15
N ARG A 725 24.56 25.27 22.45
CA ARG A 725 24.95 26.18 23.53
C ARG A 725 26.43 26.48 23.52
N ASN A 726 27.27 25.47 23.31
CA ASN A 726 28.72 25.64 23.26
C ASN A 726 29.16 26.44 22.03
N THR A 727 28.51 26.25 20.87
CA THR A 727 28.79 27.05 19.66
C THR A 727 28.23 28.47 19.71
N SER A 728 27.20 28.74 20.52
CA SER A 728 26.68 30.10 20.74
C SER A 728 27.45 30.87 21.82
N ALA A 729 28.24 30.16 22.63
CA ALA A 729 29.10 30.73 23.66
C ALA A 729 30.55 30.95 23.18
N GLN A 730 30.92 30.36 22.03
CA GLN A 730 32.08 30.74 21.22
C GLN A 730 31.67 31.81 20.23
#